data_AF-A0A928WXH4-F1
#
_entry.id   AF-A0A928WXH4-F1
#
_cell.length_a   1.000
_cell.length_b   1.000
_cell.length_c   1.000
_cell.angle_alpha   90.00
_cell.angle_beta   90.00
_cell.angle_gamma   90.00
#
_symmetry.space_group_name_H-M   'P 1'
#
loop_
_entity.id
_entity.type
_entity.pdbx_description
1 polymer ?
#
loop_
_entity_poly.entity_id
_entity_poly.type
_entity_poly.pdbx_seq_one_letter_code
_entity_poly.pdbx_strand_id
1 'polypeptide(L)'
;MRTTFEASQDWGSGLVGFFSIENNGTTQLEQWVITIETTFEIETLWGGEILERVGNRYTVGATSWNSHLDPGESTKFGFVGQDATAYPHQVTVIPQTPVEETVLDSTSPDQSIEPAQAAIESVDFTVDNQWGHGFVANLSFTYTGSQPTNSWELQFEAPFHILNLWHGELVEQEGDLYTIRNAHWNNILLPGDTITLGFQAAGAVDIPTDYYFNGDPVGDALGKPVVAVPEKPAVPDVSESDPQPVDTPEPKEPLEKPVDDAPIEDSPIEDSPMENPPIEQPVAEEPAPIDDAPIEDSPVAESPVKPPVVEAPPAAPPIKDTPEELPSDVDAPTASEKALSQYGEALQKSFLFYEAQRSGKLPDDNRIAWRGDSALNDGADVGIDLTGGYYDAGDHVKFGFPMAASTTMLTWGVLEYYDAYAQSGQLDEALDAIKWATDYFLKAHISDGQTTQAFYGQVGDPKLDHAYWGSPENQTIERPAYKIDPANPGSDLAAETAAALAAASIAFRATDPVYADRLLVNAKQLYAFADAYRGRYSESISQAKEYYNSWSGYTDELAWGAAWLYKATGESHYLDKAQKSYQNLGVDWTQNWDDKSYGTGVLLAQITDKPLYRTEVENWLNNWVSGDIAKTDGGLAWVDEWGSLRYSANTAFIAGVYSDTVNPAGGQYDAFSRNQIDYILGDNPAQQSYVAGIGASFPKNVHHRAASGTTKITDPAPNEYVLHGALVGGPRLPHDFSYTDERTDFLGNEVALDFNAGFTGAVARLYGQDGGGLLSDEALIALSQPGLSDVA
;
A
#
# COMPACT_ATOMS: atom_id res chain seq x y z
N MET A 1 -10.23 -33.89 16.95
CA MET A 1 -10.27 -32.42 16.94
C MET A 1 -10.44 -31.90 18.36
N ARG A 2 -9.56 -31.00 18.79
CA ARG A 2 -9.64 -30.28 20.06
C ARG A 2 -9.82 -28.80 19.74
N THR A 3 -10.72 -28.12 20.45
CA THR A 3 -10.95 -26.68 20.26
C THR A 3 -10.75 -25.94 21.57
N THR A 4 -10.11 -24.78 21.51
CA THR A 4 -9.93 -23.88 22.64
C THR A 4 -10.43 -22.49 22.29
N PHE A 5 -10.94 -21.77 23.29
CA PHE A 5 -11.44 -20.40 23.16
C PHE A 5 -10.63 -19.48 24.08
N GLU A 6 -10.26 -18.33 23.56
CA GLU A 6 -9.59 -17.26 24.29
C GLU A 6 -10.21 -15.90 23.92
N ALA A 7 -10.53 -15.08 24.92
CA ALA A 7 -10.89 -13.68 24.72
C ALA A 7 -9.61 -12.83 24.80
N SER A 8 -9.26 -12.15 23.70
CA SER A 8 -8.06 -11.30 23.64
C SER A 8 -8.32 -9.89 24.17
N GLN A 9 -9.51 -9.36 23.91
CA GLN A 9 -9.96 -8.05 24.39
C GLN A 9 -11.43 -8.13 24.83
N ASP A 10 -11.77 -7.50 25.95
CA ASP A 10 -13.13 -7.46 26.50
C ASP A 10 -13.39 -6.06 27.06
N TRP A 11 -14.37 -5.37 26.48
CA TRP A 11 -14.78 -4.02 26.90
C TRP A 11 -16.19 -4.00 27.53
N GLY A 12 -16.68 -5.17 27.97
CA GLY A 12 -17.91 -5.35 28.75
C GLY A 12 -19.18 -5.40 27.91
N SER A 13 -19.33 -4.55 26.90
CA SER A 13 -20.45 -4.64 25.93
C SER A 13 -20.11 -5.47 24.69
N GLY A 14 -18.85 -5.83 24.51
CA GLY A 14 -18.36 -6.67 23.42
C GLY A 14 -16.96 -7.22 23.71
N LEU A 15 -16.52 -8.15 22.88
CA LEU A 15 -15.22 -8.79 22.98
C LEU A 15 -14.62 -9.10 21.60
N VAL A 16 -13.30 -9.18 21.53
CA VAL A 16 -12.60 -9.91 20.47
C VAL A 16 -12.17 -11.25 21.04
N GLY A 17 -12.52 -12.33 20.33
CA GLY A 17 -12.20 -13.68 20.75
C GLY A 17 -11.66 -14.52 19.61
N PHE A 18 -10.97 -15.59 19.97
CA PHE A 18 -10.40 -16.53 19.03
C PHE A 18 -10.74 -17.96 19.42
N PHE A 19 -10.94 -18.79 18.39
CA PHE A 19 -11.01 -20.23 18.49
C PHE A 19 -9.79 -20.85 17.82
N SER A 20 -9.06 -21.69 18.55
CA SER A 20 -8.01 -22.54 17.98
C SER A 20 -8.52 -23.96 17.86
N ILE A 21 -8.37 -24.55 16.68
CA ILE A 21 -8.73 -25.93 16.35
C ILE A 21 -7.46 -26.72 16.10
N GLU A 22 -7.24 -27.78 16.89
CA GLU A 22 -6.10 -28.69 16.77
C GLU A 22 -6.59 -30.07 16.27
N ASN A 23 -5.94 -30.59 15.24
CA ASN A 23 -6.13 -31.98 14.81
C ASN A 23 -5.32 -32.94 15.70
N ASN A 24 -5.86 -33.29 16.86
CA ASN A 24 -5.28 -34.30 17.75
C ASN A 24 -5.57 -35.76 17.33
N GLY A 25 -6.00 -35.99 16.09
CA GLY A 25 -6.23 -37.32 15.50
C GLY A 25 -4.97 -37.93 14.90
N THR A 26 -5.12 -39.05 14.18
CA THR A 26 -4.03 -39.72 13.45
C THR A 26 -4.18 -39.64 11.93
N THR A 27 -5.19 -38.92 11.44
CA THR A 27 -5.50 -38.73 10.02
C THR A 27 -5.76 -37.25 9.74
N GLN A 28 -5.45 -36.79 8.53
CA GLN A 28 -5.75 -35.43 8.08
C GLN A 28 -7.26 -35.16 8.19
N LEU A 29 -7.63 -33.96 8.63
CA LEU A 29 -9.00 -33.47 8.60
C LEU A 29 -9.22 -32.71 7.31
N GLU A 30 -10.28 -33.09 6.61
CA GLU A 30 -10.78 -32.45 5.40
C GLU A 30 -12.03 -31.66 5.75
N GLN A 31 -12.05 -30.36 5.47
CA GLN A 31 -13.16 -29.43 5.72
C GLN A 31 -13.67 -29.51 7.17
N TRP A 32 -12.87 -29.02 8.12
CA TRP A 32 -13.30 -29.02 9.51
C TRP A 32 -14.56 -28.18 9.71
N VAL A 33 -15.46 -28.67 10.56
CA VAL A 33 -16.67 -27.96 10.97
C VAL A 33 -16.83 -28.13 12.48
N ILE A 34 -17.09 -27.03 13.17
CA ILE A 34 -17.45 -27.03 14.58
C ILE A 34 -18.74 -26.26 14.79
N THR A 35 -19.49 -26.63 15.83
CA THR A 35 -20.59 -25.79 16.30
C THR A 35 -20.19 -25.12 17.61
N ILE A 36 -20.34 -23.81 17.69
CA ILE A 36 -20.07 -23.00 18.87
C ILE A 36 -21.37 -22.38 19.39
N GLU A 37 -21.60 -22.46 20.69
CA GLU A 37 -22.69 -21.75 21.37
C GLU A 37 -22.10 -20.67 22.26
N THR A 38 -22.57 -19.44 22.11
CA THR A 38 -22.09 -18.25 22.83
C THR A 38 -23.21 -17.61 23.65
N THR A 39 -22.86 -16.85 24.69
CA THR A 39 -23.80 -16.00 25.43
C THR A 39 -23.97 -14.60 24.82
N PHE A 40 -23.26 -14.32 23.73
CA PHE A 40 -23.17 -13.05 23.02
C PHE A 40 -23.34 -13.28 21.52
N GLU A 41 -23.64 -12.23 20.78
CA GLU A 41 -23.76 -12.32 19.33
C GLU A 41 -22.40 -12.13 18.66
N ILE A 42 -22.00 -13.05 17.79
CA ILE A 42 -20.88 -12.86 16.87
C ILE A 42 -21.36 -12.00 15.70
N GLU A 43 -20.77 -10.81 15.58
CA GLU A 43 -21.05 -9.80 14.54
C GLU A 43 -20.21 -10.06 13.29
N THR A 44 -18.90 -10.25 13.49
CA THR A 44 -17.93 -10.49 12.43
C THR A 44 -17.06 -11.69 12.79
N LEU A 45 -16.72 -12.53 11.81
CA LEU A 45 -15.87 -13.70 11.97
C LEU A 45 -14.85 -13.74 10.81
N TRP A 46 -13.60 -14.06 11.10
CA TRP A 46 -12.52 -14.19 10.11
C TRP A 46 -11.70 -15.44 10.38
N GLY A 47 -11.08 -16.00 9.33
CA GLY A 47 -10.34 -17.28 9.42
C GLY A 47 -11.24 -18.51 9.53
N GLY A 48 -12.55 -18.35 9.36
CA GLY A 48 -13.57 -19.40 9.29
C GLY A 48 -14.81 -18.85 8.58
N GLU A 49 -15.73 -19.72 8.22
CA GLU A 49 -16.98 -19.33 7.55
C GLU A 49 -18.18 -19.76 8.40
N ILE A 50 -19.14 -18.86 8.65
CA ILE A 50 -20.38 -19.21 9.34
C ILE A 50 -21.26 -19.96 8.34
N LEU A 51 -21.33 -21.28 8.48
CA LEU A 51 -22.15 -22.16 7.65
C LEU A 51 -23.63 -22.13 8.08
N GLU A 52 -23.91 -21.94 9.37
CA GLU A 52 -25.26 -21.88 9.91
C GLU A 52 -25.30 -21.06 11.19
N ARG A 53 -26.39 -20.32 11.44
CA ARG A 53 -26.63 -19.62 12.71
C ARG A 53 -28.07 -19.82 13.19
N VAL A 54 -28.24 -20.26 14.44
CA VAL A 54 -29.53 -20.36 15.13
C VAL A 54 -29.42 -19.66 16.49
N GLY A 55 -29.86 -18.41 16.56
CA GLY A 55 -29.65 -17.57 17.74
C GLY A 55 -28.16 -17.31 17.99
N ASN A 56 -27.67 -17.64 19.18
CA ASN A 56 -26.24 -17.56 19.52
C ASN A 56 -25.52 -18.92 19.36
N ARG A 57 -26.06 -19.83 18.54
CA ARG A 57 -25.41 -21.06 18.12
C ARG A 57 -24.96 -20.91 16.67
N TYR A 58 -23.67 -21.08 16.41
CA TYR A 58 -23.03 -20.90 15.12
C TYR A 58 -22.35 -22.20 14.70
N THR A 59 -22.63 -22.70 13.50
CA THR A 59 -21.84 -23.74 12.86
C THR A 59 -20.80 -23.03 11.98
N VAL A 60 -19.53 -23.22 12.31
CA VAL A 60 -18.40 -22.57 11.65
C VAL A 60 -17.55 -23.64 10.96
N GLY A 61 -17.31 -23.44 9.68
CA GLY A 61 -16.48 -24.30 8.84
C GLY A 61 -15.16 -23.63 8.45
N ALA A 62 -14.30 -24.44 7.86
CA ALA A 62 -13.05 -24.00 7.27
C ALA A 62 -13.29 -23.08 6.06
N THR A 63 -12.38 -22.12 5.85
CA THR A 63 -12.25 -21.42 4.58
C THR A 63 -11.42 -22.24 3.59
N SER A 64 -11.43 -21.86 2.32
CA SER A 64 -10.71 -22.59 1.25
C SER A 64 -9.24 -22.88 1.60
N TRP A 65 -8.56 -21.95 2.27
CA TRP A 65 -7.13 -22.03 2.57
C TRP A 65 -6.76 -22.76 3.88
N ASN A 66 -7.70 -22.96 4.82
CA ASN A 66 -7.46 -23.72 6.06
C ASN A 66 -8.31 -24.98 6.18
N SER A 67 -8.83 -25.45 5.06
CA SER A 67 -9.68 -26.62 4.94
C SER A 67 -9.01 -27.95 5.24
N HIS A 68 -7.68 -28.00 5.27
CA HIS A 68 -6.90 -29.20 5.51
C HIS A 68 -6.07 -29.04 6.78
N LEU A 69 -6.11 -30.02 7.69
CA LEU A 69 -5.27 -30.04 8.91
C LEU A 69 -4.65 -31.40 9.11
N ASP A 70 -3.33 -31.51 9.03
CA ASP A 70 -2.60 -32.75 9.29
C ASP A 70 -2.58 -33.12 10.79
N PRO A 71 -2.32 -34.39 11.14
CA PRO A 71 -2.20 -34.81 12.54
C PRO A 71 -1.17 -33.97 13.32
N GLY A 72 -1.64 -33.25 14.34
CA GLY A 72 -0.84 -32.35 15.17
C GLY A 72 -0.88 -30.88 14.74
N GLU A 73 -1.42 -30.55 13.56
CA GLU A 73 -1.58 -29.17 13.12
C GLU A 73 -2.75 -28.48 13.81
N SER A 74 -2.67 -27.15 13.86
CA SER A 74 -3.71 -26.29 14.41
C SER A 74 -4.00 -25.11 13.49
N THR A 75 -5.24 -24.67 13.44
CA THR A 75 -5.64 -23.40 12.84
C THR A 75 -6.39 -22.54 13.84
N LYS A 76 -6.51 -21.25 13.56
CA LYS A 76 -7.14 -20.26 14.43
C LYS A 76 -8.06 -19.37 13.60
N PHE A 77 -9.26 -19.13 14.11
CA PHE A 77 -10.19 -18.17 13.55
C PHE A 77 -10.64 -17.19 14.63
N GLY A 78 -10.87 -15.93 14.26
CA GLY A 78 -11.22 -14.85 15.16
C GLY A 78 -12.63 -14.33 14.92
N PHE A 79 -13.15 -13.61 15.91
CA PHE A 79 -14.47 -12.99 15.83
C PHE A 79 -14.58 -11.74 16.70
N VAL A 80 -15.54 -10.87 16.36
CA VAL A 80 -16.03 -9.77 17.22
C VAL A 80 -17.39 -10.17 17.77
N GLY A 81 -17.53 -10.18 19.09
CA GLY A 81 -18.76 -10.43 19.82
C GLY A 81 -19.38 -9.16 20.39
N GLN A 82 -20.69 -8.99 20.30
CA GLN A 82 -21.46 -7.84 20.82
C GLN A 82 -22.58 -8.28 21.78
N ASP A 83 -23.09 -7.29 22.53
CA ASP A 83 -24.16 -7.41 23.52
C ASP A 83 -23.87 -8.48 24.59
N ALA A 84 -22.57 -8.61 24.91
CA ALA A 84 -22.00 -9.64 25.76
C ALA A 84 -22.23 -9.38 27.27
N THR A 85 -23.47 -9.10 27.64
CA THR A 85 -23.89 -8.67 28.99
C THR A 85 -23.68 -9.72 30.09
N ALA A 86 -23.27 -10.95 29.75
CA ALA A 86 -23.04 -12.04 30.67
C ALA A 86 -21.54 -12.33 30.87
N TYR A 87 -21.04 -12.05 32.08
CA TYR A 87 -19.68 -12.43 32.50
C TYR A 87 -19.72 -13.54 33.57
N PRO A 88 -18.90 -14.60 33.48
CA PRO A 88 -17.90 -14.85 32.43
C PRO A 88 -18.53 -15.29 31.10
N HIS A 89 -17.93 -14.87 29.98
CA HIS A 89 -18.32 -15.29 28.64
C HIS A 89 -18.28 -16.82 28.52
N GLN A 90 -19.43 -17.45 28.30
CA GLN A 90 -19.50 -18.90 28.17
C GLN A 90 -19.56 -19.31 26.72
N VAL A 91 -18.68 -20.27 26.38
CA VAL A 91 -18.55 -20.82 25.04
C VAL A 91 -18.57 -22.34 25.15
N THR A 92 -19.51 -22.98 24.45
CA THR A 92 -19.57 -24.44 24.33
C THR A 92 -19.24 -24.85 22.90
N VAL A 93 -18.24 -25.72 22.72
CA VAL A 93 -17.86 -26.24 21.40
C VAL A 93 -18.33 -27.68 21.25
N ILE A 94 -18.99 -27.97 20.13
CA ILE A 94 -19.46 -29.29 19.72
C ILE A 94 -18.76 -29.64 18.40
N PRO A 95 -17.77 -30.55 18.41
CA PRO A 95 -17.12 -31.01 17.20
C PRO A 95 -18.10 -31.78 16.29
N GLN A 96 -18.09 -31.52 14.99
CA GLN A 96 -18.84 -32.30 14.00
C GLN A 96 -17.93 -33.37 13.37
N THR A 97 -18.45 -34.58 13.15
CA THR A 97 -17.76 -35.60 12.35
C THR A 97 -18.01 -35.35 10.86
N PRO A 98 -17.00 -35.43 9.97
CA PRO A 98 -17.19 -35.22 8.53
C PRO A 98 -18.20 -36.22 7.96
N VAL A 99 -19.13 -35.75 7.12
CA VAL A 99 -20.13 -36.58 6.45
C VAL A 99 -19.60 -36.99 5.08
N GLU A 100 -19.44 -38.29 4.81
CA GLU A 100 -19.14 -38.80 3.47
C GLU A 100 -20.36 -38.61 2.55
N GLU A 101 -20.16 -37.99 1.38
CA GLU A 101 -21.18 -37.82 0.35
C GLU A 101 -21.65 -39.17 -0.21
N THR A 102 -22.93 -39.50 -0.02
CA THR A 102 -23.62 -40.54 -0.79
C THR A 102 -24.44 -39.92 -1.92
N VAL A 103 -24.05 -40.27 -3.15
CA VAL A 103 -24.75 -40.01 -4.41
C VAL A 103 -26.21 -40.48 -4.34
N LEU A 104 -27.17 -39.59 -4.64
CA LEU A 104 -28.58 -39.95 -4.83
C LEU A 104 -28.99 -39.79 -6.30
N ASP A 105 -29.35 -40.94 -6.86
CA ASP A 105 -29.88 -41.20 -8.20
C ASP A 105 -31.35 -40.73 -8.33
N SER A 106 -31.70 -40.31 -9.54
CA SER A 106 -32.97 -39.66 -9.89
C SER A 106 -34.03 -40.66 -10.38
N THR A 107 -35.26 -40.64 -9.84
CA THR A 107 -36.50 -41.06 -10.54
C THR A 107 -37.79 -40.51 -9.88
N SER A 108 -38.44 -39.55 -10.57
CA SER A 108 -39.87 -39.11 -10.69
C SER A 108 -41.01 -39.60 -9.73
N PRO A 109 -42.21 -38.95 -9.63
CA PRO A 109 -42.72 -37.84 -10.46
C PRO A 109 -43.47 -36.67 -9.75
N ASP A 110 -43.47 -35.52 -10.44
CA ASP A 110 -44.54 -34.52 -10.58
C ASP A 110 -45.39 -34.13 -9.35
N GLN A 111 -45.00 -33.03 -8.71
CA GLN A 111 -45.95 -32.06 -8.16
C GLN A 111 -45.65 -30.69 -8.79
N SER A 112 -46.69 -30.08 -9.32
CA SER A 112 -46.72 -28.75 -9.93
C SER A 112 -45.88 -27.73 -9.15
N ILE A 113 -44.76 -27.32 -9.73
CA ILE A 113 -43.94 -26.21 -9.25
C ILE A 113 -44.61 -24.94 -9.78
N GLU A 114 -45.22 -24.14 -8.89
CA GLU A 114 -45.33 -22.72 -9.15
C GLU A 114 -43.92 -22.16 -9.35
N PRO A 115 -43.68 -21.27 -10.33
CA PRO A 115 -42.34 -20.73 -10.55
C PRO A 115 -41.78 -20.20 -9.24
N ALA A 116 -40.51 -20.51 -8.95
CA ALA A 116 -39.82 -19.97 -7.79
C ALA A 116 -39.97 -18.45 -7.84
N GLN A 117 -40.62 -17.90 -6.82
CA GLN A 117 -40.80 -16.46 -6.71
C GLN A 117 -39.40 -15.85 -6.52
N ALA A 118 -39.01 -14.89 -7.38
CA ALA A 118 -37.69 -14.28 -7.31
C ALA A 118 -37.41 -13.77 -5.89
N ALA A 119 -36.15 -13.93 -5.46
CA ALA A 119 -35.69 -13.52 -4.15
C ALA A 119 -35.59 -11.99 -3.96
N ILE A 120 -36.10 -11.21 -4.92
CA ILE A 120 -36.36 -9.77 -4.82
C ILE A 120 -37.77 -9.50 -5.40
N GLU A 121 -38.52 -8.58 -4.79
CA GLU A 121 -39.92 -8.32 -5.19
C GLU A 121 -40.06 -7.30 -6.33
N SER A 122 -39.19 -6.29 -6.35
CA SER A 122 -39.17 -5.23 -7.36
C SER A 122 -37.80 -4.57 -7.45
N VAL A 123 -37.56 -3.85 -8.54
CA VAL A 123 -36.41 -2.96 -8.72
C VAL A 123 -36.90 -1.52 -8.92
N ASP A 124 -36.36 -0.61 -8.12
CA ASP A 124 -36.63 0.82 -8.16
C ASP A 124 -35.63 1.52 -9.08
N PHE A 125 -36.12 2.16 -10.14
CA PHE A 125 -35.30 2.96 -11.05
C PHE A 125 -35.48 4.46 -10.80
N THR A 126 -34.41 5.16 -10.45
CA THR A 126 -34.42 6.61 -10.19
C THR A 126 -33.41 7.33 -11.07
N VAL A 127 -33.80 8.48 -11.64
CA VAL A 127 -32.88 9.31 -12.45
C VAL A 127 -32.47 10.51 -11.62
N ASP A 128 -31.21 10.48 -11.17
CA ASP A 128 -30.65 11.52 -10.30
C ASP A 128 -30.34 12.79 -11.07
N ASN A 129 -29.90 12.66 -12.34
CA ASN A 129 -29.55 13.80 -13.18
C ASN A 129 -29.68 13.44 -14.67
N GLN A 130 -30.08 14.40 -15.52
CA GLN A 130 -30.20 14.20 -16.97
C GLN A 130 -29.74 15.43 -17.75
N TRP A 131 -29.00 15.23 -18.84
CA TRP A 131 -28.52 16.30 -19.72
C TRP A 131 -28.43 15.84 -21.19
N GLY A 132 -28.91 16.65 -22.13
CA GLY A 132 -28.79 16.36 -23.56
C GLY A 132 -29.27 14.93 -23.92
N HIS A 133 -28.33 14.07 -24.30
CA HIS A 133 -28.55 12.66 -24.63
C HIS A 133 -27.99 11.67 -23.57
N GLY A 134 -27.77 12.09 -22.33
CA GLY A 134 -27.28 11.22 -21.25
C GLY A 134 -27.88 11.53 -19.87
N PHE A 135 -27.71 10.61 -18.92
CA PHE A 135 -28.25 10.71 -17.57
C PHE A 135 -27.47 9.86 -16.56
N VAL A 136 -27.63 10.15 -15.28
CA VAL A 136 -27.22 9.30 -14.15
C VAL A 136 -28.49 8.75 -13.51
N ALA A 137 -28.51 7.45 -13.26
CA ALA A 137 -29.61 6.78 -12.62
C ALA A 137 -29.14 5.68 -11.68
N ASN A 138 -30.04 5.27 -10.78
CA ASN A 138 -29.83 4.14 -9.89
C ASN A 138 -30.90 3.07 -10.10
N LEU A 139 -30.51 1.81 -9.89
CA LEU A 139 -31.40 0.66 -9.71
C LEU A 139 -31.23 0.14 -8.28
N SER A 140 -32.31 0.16 -7.50
CA SER A 140 -32.29 -0.36 -6.14
C SER A 140 -33.22 -1.56 -5.99
N PHE A 141 -32.76 -2.61 -5.31
CA PHE A 141 -33.60 -3.77 -4.99
C PHE A 141 -33.30 -4.28 -3.60
N THR A 142 -34.31 -4.86 -2.95
CA THR A 142 -34.18 -5.44 -1.61
C THR A 142 -34.29 -6.94 -1.69
N TYR A 143 -33.32 -7.65 -1.12
CA TYR A 143 -33.29 -9.10 -1.06
C TYR A 143 -34.33 -9.61 -0.06
N THR A 144 -35.35 -10.30 -0.56
CA THR A 144 -36.44 -10.91 0.20
C THR A 144 -36.29 -12.43 0.32
N GLY A 145 -35.20 -12.99 -0.21
CA GLY A 145 -34.87 -14.40 -0.04
C GLY A 145 -34.80 -14.79 1.43
N SER A 146 -35.22 -16.02 1.74
CA SER A 146 -35.29 -16.49 3.14
C SER A 146 -33.94 -16.91 3.73
N GLN A 147 -32.88 -16.98 2.90
CA GLN A 147 -31.52 -17.38 3.25
C GLN A 147 -30.52 -16.43 2.58
N PRO A 148 -29.37 -16.12 3.20
CA PRO A 148 -28.33 -15.35 2.54
C PRO A 148 -27.90 -15.94 1.20
N THR A 149 -27.56 -15.08 0.24
CA THR A 149 -26.86 -15.49 -0.99
C THR A 149 -25.47 -14.89 -1.01
N ASN A 150 -24.48 -15.61 -1.54
CA ASN A 150 -23.07 -15.20 -1.62
C ASN A 150 -22.63 -14.74 -3.02
N SER A 151 -23.61 -14.67 -3.93
CA SER A 151 -23.53 -14.00 -5.21
C SER A 151 -24.91 -13.48 -5.59
N TRP A 152 -24.92 -12.43 -6.41
CA TRP A 152 -26.14 -11.98 -7.06
C TRP A 152 -25.85 -11.45 -8.46
N GLU A 153 -26.82 -11.67 -9.35
CA GLU A 153 -26.85 -11.24 -10.72
C GLU A 153 -28.23 -10.65 -11.01
N LEU A 154 -28.25 -9.44 -11.58
CA LEU A 154 -29.44 -8.74 -12.03
C LEU A 154 -29.36 -8.57 -13.54
N GLN A 155 -30.36 -9.09 -14.25
CA GLN A 155 -30.55 -8.89 -15.68
C GLN A 155 -31.73 -7.96 -15.94
N PHE A 156 -31.68 -7.15 -16.99
CA PHE A 156 -32.80 -6.28 -17.43
C PHE A 156 -32.63 -5.79 -18.87
N GLU A 157 -33.74 -5.43 -19.52
CA GLU A 157 -33.74 -4.78 -20.83
C GLU A 157 -33.87 -3.25 -20.69
N ALA A 158 -33.04 -2.50 -21.41
CA ALA A 158 -33.08 -1.04 -21.44
C ALA A 158 -32.67 -0.47 -22.81
N PRO A 159 -33.38 0.53 -23.36
CA PRO A 159 -33.08 1.12 -24.67
C PRO A 159 -31.93 2.16 -24.66
N PHE A 160 -31.26 2.30 -23.52
CA PHE A 160 -30.13 3.21 -23.32
C PHE A 160 -28.83 2.43 -23.16
N HIS A 161 -27.70 3.06 -23.46
CA HIS A 161 -26.37 2.48 -23.34
C HIS A 161 -25.71 2.87 -22.01
N ILE A 162 -25.40 1.91 -21.15
CA ILE A 162 -24.64 2.16 -19.91
C ILE A 162 -23.18 2.47 -20.26
N LEU A 163 -22.69 3.63 -19.84
CA LEU A 163 -21.34 4.12 -20.06
C LEU A 163 -20.41 3.83 -18.88
N ASN A 164 -20.91 3.99 -17.66
CA ASN A 164 -20.18 3.74 -16.41
C ASN A 164 -21.13 3.10 -15.40
N LEU A 165 -20.64 2.13 -14.62
CA LEU A 165 -21.39 1.39 -13.61
C LEU A 165 -20.60 1.37 -12.30
N TRP A 166 -21.27 1.53 -11.17
CA TRP A 166 -20.69 1.38 -9.84
C TRP A 166 -21.59 0.54 -8.93
N HIS A 167 -20.98 -0.08 -7.91
CA HIS A 167 -21.60 -1.06 -7.02
C HIS A 167 -22.09 -2.36 -7.69
N GLY A 168 -21.66 -2.60 -8.93
CA GLY A 168 -21.84 -3.85 -9.67
C GLY A 168 -20.86 -3.92 -10.85
N GLU A 169 -20.74 -5.11 -11.43
CA GLU A 169 -19.88 -5.39 -12.59
C GLU A 169 -20.75 -5.79 -13.78
N LEU A 170 -20.58 -5.12 -14.93
CA LEU A 170 -21.26 -5.50 -16.18
C LEU A 170 -20.63 -6.79 -16.71
N VAL A 171 -21.40 -7.86 -16.76
CA VAL A 171 -20.96 -9.19 -17.23
C VAL A 171 -21.13 -9.31 -18.74
N GLU A 172 -22.29 -8.91 -19.25
CA GLU A 172 -22.65 -9.05 -20.66
C GLU A 172 -23.67 -7.99 -21.07
N GLN A 173 -23.60 -7.55 -22.34
CA GLN A 173 -24.62 -6.73 -22.98
C GLN A 173 -24.90 -7.29 -24.38
N GLU A 174 -26.12 -7.80 -24.62
CA GLU A 174 -26.59 -8.25 -25.93
C GLU A 174 -27.76 -7.37 -26.40
N GLY A 175 -27.45 -6.38 -27.23
CA GLY A 175 -28.44 -5.38 -27.67
C GLY A 175 -28.90 -4.51 -26.50
N ASP A 176 -30.20 -4.59 -26.18
CA ASP A 176 -30.82 -3.85 -25.08
C ASP A 176 -30.81 -4.64 -23.76
N LEU A 177 -30.36 -5.91 -23.75
CA LEU A 177 -30.29 -6.75 -22.55
C LEU A 177 -28.95 -6.56 -21.81
N TYR A 178 -29.02 -6.32 -20.51
CA TYR A 178 -27.90 -6.17 -19.59
C TYR A 178 -27.87 -7.29 -18.57
N THR A 179 -26.66 -7.79 -18.25
CA THR A 179 -26.40 -8.70 -17.13
C THR A 179 -25.36 -8.08 -16.21
N ILE A 180 -25.74 -7.76 -14.97
CA ILE A 180 -24.87 -7.12 -13.96
C ILE A 180 -24.76 -8.03 -12.75
N ARG A 181 -23.55 -8.26 -12.24
CA ARG A 181 -23.32 -9.05 -11.02
C ARG A 181 -22.75 -8.20 -9.88
N ASN A 182 -22.68 -8.81 -8.71
CA ASN A 182 -22.03 -8.24 -7.53
C ASN A 182 -20.56 -7.87 -7.77
N ALA A 183 -20.13 -6.78 -7.14
CA ALA A 183 -18.71 -6.51 -6.94
C ALA A 183 -18.17 -7.44 -5.84
N HIS A 184 -16.85 -7.59 -5.74
CA HIS A 184 -16.22 -8.50 -4.77
C HIS A 184 -16.50 -8.17 -3.30
N TRP A 185 -16.96 -6.94 -3.00
CA TRP A 185 -17.22 -6.44 -1.64
C TRP A 185 -18.71 -6.39 -1.25
N ASN A 186 -19.64 -6.66 -2.18
CA ASN A 186 -21.09 -6.69 -1.92
C ASN A 186 -21.77 -7.96 -2.44
N ASN A 187 -21.03 -9.06 -2.51
CA ASN A 187 -21.49 -10.35 -3.00
C ASN A 187 -22.47 -11.06 -2.07
N ILE A 188 -22.44 -10.72 -0.78
CA ILE A 188 -23.33 -11.30 0.22
C ILE A 188 -24.56 -10.41 0.40
N LEU A 189 -25.76 -10.97 0.17
CA LEU A 189 -27.03 -10.33 0.52
C LEU A 189 -27.74 -11.14 1.59
N LEU A 190 -28.06 -10.49 2.70
CA LEU A 190 -28.90 -11.02 3.77
C LEU A 190 -30.38 -10.68 3.51
N PRO A 191 -31.32 -11.47 4.05
CA PRO A 191 -32.75 -11.13 3.99
C PRO A 191 -33.01 -9.73 4.56
N GLY A 192 -33.49 -8.82 3.71
CA GLY A 192 -33.76 -7.43 4.02
C GLY A 192 -32.70 -6.44 3.55
N ASP A 193 -31.55 -6.89 3.04
CA ASP A 193 -30.51 -6.01 2.50
C ASP A 193 -30.97 -5.35 1.20
N THR A 194 -30.65 -4.06 1.07
CA THR A 194 -30.92 -3.29 -0.14
C THR A 194 -29.62 -2.99 -0.87
N ILE A 195 -29.55 -3.35 -2.16
CA ILE A 195 -28.48 -2.94 -3.07
C ILE A 195 -28.97 -1.79 -3.92
N THR A 196 -28.09 -0.79 -4.10
CA THR A 196 -28.28 0.32 -5.03
C THR A 196 -27.11 0.34 -6.03
N LEU A 197 -27.41 -0.09 -7.25
CA LEU A 197 -26.54 0.08 -8.41
C LEU A 197 -26.71 1.49 -8.94
N GLY A 198 -25.63 2.18 -9.25
CA GLY A 198 -25.73 3.43 -9.99
C GLY A 198 -24.96 3.36 -11.29
N PHE A 199 -25.45 4.08 -12.29
CA PHE A 199 -24.83 4.13 -13.60
C PHE A 199 -25.04 5.46 -14.30
N GLN A 200 -24.10 5.76 -15.19
CA GLN A 200 -24.24 6.79 -16.20
C GLN A 200 -24.62 6.14 -17.52
N ALA A 201 -25.64 6.63 -18.21
CA ALA A 201 -26.09 6.11 -19.50
C ALA A 201 -26.26 7.20 -20.57
N ALA A 202 -26.16 6.80 -21.83
CA ALA A 202 -26.48 7.60 -23.01
C ALA A 202 -27.68 7.01 -23.75
N GLY A 203 -28.63 7.85 -24.14
CA GLY A 203 -29.89 7.44 -24.77
C GLY A 203 -31.09 8.18 -24.19
N ALA A 204 -32.29 7.77 -24.62
CA ALA A 204 -33.51 8.23 -23.98
C ALA A 204 -33.63 7.60 -22.59
N VAL A 205 -33.99 8.40 -21.58
CA VAL A 205 -34.41 7.87 -20.28
C VAL A 205 -35.68 7.08 -20.50
N ASP A 206 -35.60 5.78 -20.32
CA ASP A 206 -36.75 4.87 -20.26
C ASP A 206 -36.59 3.96 -19.05
N ILE A 207 -37.69 3.42 -18.54
CA ILE A 207 -37.64 2.53 -17.38
C ILE A 207 -37.20 1.15 -17.88
N PRO A 208 -36.15 0.53 -17.33
CA PRO A 208 -35.77 -0.81 -17.76
C PRO A 208 -36.88 -1.82 -17.47
N THR A 209 -36.98 -2.85 -18.31
CA THR A 209 -38.00 -3.90 -18.24
C THR A 209 -37.36 -5.27 -18.08
N ASP A 210 -38.20 -6.31 -17.94
CA ASP A 210 -37.78 -7.71 -18.01
C ASP A 210 -36.64 -8.07 -17.03
N TYR A 211 -36.84 -7.72 -15.76
CA TYR A 211 -35.86 -7.99 -14.71
C TYR A 211 -35.78 -9.47 -14.34
N TYR A 212 -34.57 -10.00 -14.24
CA TYR A 212 -34.30 -11.32 -13.66
C TYR A 212 -33.25 -11.19 -12.56
N PHE A 213 -33.46 -11.86 -11.43
CA PHE A 213 -32.50 -11.92 -10.34
C PHE A 213 -32.04 -13.37 -10.17
N ASN A 214 -30.75 -13.63 -10.36
CA ASN A 214 -30.17 -14.97 -10.38
C ASN A 214 -30.91 -15.95 -11.33
N GLY A 215 -31.42 -15.44 -12.45
CA GLY A 215 -32.18 -16.20 -13.44
C GLY A 215 -33.68 -16.34 -13.17
N ASP A 216 -34.19 -15.86 -12.03
CA ASP A 216 -35.62 -15.88 -11.71
C ASP A 216 -36.30 -14.54 -12.06
N PRO A 217 -37.50 -14.54 -12.69
CA PRO A 217 -38.18 -13.32 -13.10
C PRO A 217 -38.67 -12.50 -11.90
N VAL A 218 -38.35 -11.21 -11.89
CA VAL A 218 -38.75 -10.24 -10.85
C VAL A 218 -40.08 -9.58 -11.23
N GLY A 219 -40.93 -9.28 -10.23
CA GLY A 219 -42.23 -8.64 -10.46
C GLY A 219 -42.11 -7.23 -11.08
N ASP A 220 -43.18 -6.77 -11.75
CA ASP A 220 -43.23 -5.51 -12.51
C ASP A 220 -42.55 -4.34 -11.77
N ALA A 221 -41.63 -3.64 -12.45
CA ALA A 221 -40.87 -2.53 -11.89
C ALA A 221 -41.77 -1.42 -11.32
N LEU A 222 -41.62 -1.11 -10.03
CA LEU A 222 -42.37 -0.05 -9.36
C LEU A 222 -41.59 1.26 -9.40
N GLY A 223 -41.60 1.95 -10.54
CA GLY A 223 -40.98 3.28 -10.62
C GLY A 223 -41.59 4.17 -11.70
N LYS A 224 -42.18 5.31 -11.31
CA LYS A 224 -42.38 6.44 -12.23
C LYS A 224 -41.05 7.21 -12.31
N PRO A 225 -40.64 7.75 -13.47
CA PRO A 225 -39.43 8.56 -13.54
C PRO A 225 -39.63 9.80 -12.67
N VAL A 226 -38.96 9.86 -11.52
CA VAL A 226 -38.89 11.07 -10.70
C VAL A 226 -37.54 11.72 -11.01
N VAL A 227 -37.59 12.82 -11.75
CA VAL A 227 -36.41 13.69 -11.93
C VAL A 227 -36.24 14.49 -10.65
N ALA A 228 -35.10 14.37 -9.99
CA ALA A 228 -34.73 15.27 -8.91
C ALA A 228 -34.49 16.69 -9.48
N VAL A 229 -35.52 17.56 -9.46
CA VAL A 229 -35.36 18.97 -9.82
C VAL A 229 -34.77 19.71 -8.62
N PRO A 230 -33.61 20.38 -8.72
CA PRO A 230 -33.15 21.28 -7.67
C PRO A 230 -34.07 22.50 -7.61
N GLU A 231 -34.82 22.67 -6.51
CA GLU A 231 -35.56 23.91 -6.26
C GLU A 231 -34.59 25.09 -6.13
N LYS A 232 -34.71 26.02 -7.07
CA LYS A 232 -34.04 27.33 -7.03
C LYS A 232 -34.55 28.14 -5.81
N PRO A 233 -33.70 28.83 -5.04
CA PRO A 233 -34.15 29.66 -3.93
C PRO A 233 -35.12 30.75 -4.41
N ALA A 234 -36.25 30.89 -3.72
CA ALA A 234 -37.27 31.89 -4.00
C ALA A 234 -36.72 33.31 -3.85
N VAL A 235 -36.75 34.08 -4.94
CA VAL A 235 -36.56 35.54 -4.93
C VAL A 235 -37.92 36.17 -4.57
N PRO A 236 -37.99 37.11 -3.60
CA PRO A 236 -39.26 37.70 -3.21
C PRO A 236 -39.83 38.59 -4.32
N ASP A 237 -41.13 38.42 -4.53
CA ASP A 237 -41.99 39.06 -5.51
C ASP A 237 -42.04 40.60 -5.33
N VAL A 238 -41.70 41.34 -6.39
CA VAL A 238 -42.00 42.76 -6.54
C VAL A 238 -42.78 42.95 -7.83
N SER A 239 -44.04 43.34 -7.65
CA SER A 239 -45.08 43.57 -8.64
C SER A 239 -44.67 44.44 -9.83
N GLU A 240 -45.09 44.00 -11.02
CA GLU A 240 -45.06 44.76 -12.27
C GLU A 240 -45.86 46.07 -12.19
N SER A 241 -45.26 47.15 -12.69
CA SER A 241 -45.99 48.23 -13.35
C SER A 241 -45.13 48.82 -14.48
N ASP A 242 -45.71 48.81 -15.68
CA ASP A 242 -45.30 49.41 -16.98
C ASP A 242 -44.27 50.55 -16.97
N PRO A 243 -43.50 50.69 -18.07
CA PRO A 243 -43.57 51.96 -18.77
C PRO A 243 -43.59 51.89 -20.31
N GLN A 244 -44.36 52.82 -20.89
CA GLN A 244 -44.37 53.23 -22.29
C GLN A 244 -43.08 53.99 -22.73
N PRO A 245 -42.83 54.16 -24.05
CA PRO A 245 -41.52 54.54 -24.60
C PRO A 245 -41.41 56.03 -24.94
N VAL A 246 -40.25 56.69 -24.76
CA VAL A 246 -39.86 57.93 -25.48
C VAL A 246 -38.32 58.17 -25.51
N ASP A 247 -37.84 58.45 -26.75
CA ASP A 247 -36.70 59.20 -27.30
C ASP A 247 -35.24 59.10 -26.82
N THR A 248 -34.39 58.74 -27.78
CA THR A 248 -32.98 59.16 -27.94
C THR A 248 -32.86 60.49 -28.70
N PRO A 249 -31.75 61.23 -28.51
CA PRO A 249 -31.07 61.83 -29.65
C PRO A 249 -29.56 61.58 -29.70
N GLU A 250 -29.05 61.67 -30.94
CA GLU A 250 -27.77 61.26 -31.52
C GLU A 250 -26.46 61.94 -31.04
N PRO A 251 -25.29 61.33 -31.35
CA PRO A 251 -23.94 61.89 -31.22
C PRO A 251 -23.37 62.47 -32.54
N LYS A 252 -22.41 63.43 -32.47
CA LYS A 252 -21.50 63.81 -33.58
C LYS A 252 -20.12 64.34 -33.11
N GLU A 253 -19.07 63.50 -33.22
CA GLU A 253 -17.81 63.57 -34.04
C GLU A 253 -17.18 64.92 -34.50
N PRO A 254 -15.98 65.01 -35.17
CA PRO A 254 -14.85 64.06 -35.45
C PRO A 254 -13.41 64.71 -35.52
N LEU A 255 -12.33 63.93 -35.87
CA LEU A 255 -11.53 64.05 -37.13
C LEU A 255 -10.16 63.27 -37.16
N GLU A 256 -10.14 62.20 -38.00
CA GLU A 256 -9.13 61.75 -39.03
C GLU A 256 -7.63 61.43 -38.67
N LYS A 257 -7.03 60.21 -38.84
CA LYS A 257 -6.70 59.25 -39.97
C LYS A 257 -5.59 59.70 -40.96
N PRO A 258 -4.88 58.83 -41.75
CA PRO A 258 -4.64 57.35 -41.77
C PRO A 258 -3.12 56.96 -41.93
N VAL A 259 -2.63 55.71 -42.12
CA VAL A 259 -2.50 54.88 -43.36
C VAL A 259 -2.06 53.41 -43.04
N ASP A 260 -2.48 52.48 -43.92
CA ASP A 260 -2.28 51.00 -44.07
C ASP A 260 -0.85 50.42 -44.14
N ASP A 261 -0.69 49.13 -43.78
CA ASP A 261 -0.36 48.01 -44.71
C ASP A 261 -0.35 46.63 -43.98
N ALA A 262 -0.77 45.56 -44.69
CA ALA A 262 -0.88 44.15 -44.24
C ALA A 262 0.42 43.33 -44.51
N PRO A 263 0.39 41.98 -44.51
CA PRO A 263 0.28 40.99 -43.42
C PRO A 263 1.59 40.19 -43.21
N ILE A 264 1.74 39.39 -42.14
CA ILE A 264 2.82 38.37 -42.06
C ILE A 264 2.26 37.00 -41.64
N GLU A 265 2.58 36.01 -42.47
CA GLU A 265 2.31 34.57 -42.36
C GLU A 265 3.25 33.83 -41.39
N ASP A 266 2.80 32.64 -40.98
CA ASP A 266 3.52 31.60 -40.26
C ASP A 266 4.79 31.11 -40.97
N SER A 267 5.84 30.79 -40.18
CA SER A 267 6.86 29.76 -40.45
C SER A 267 7.74 29.52 -39.21
N PRO A 268 8.42 28.36 -39.12
CA PRO A 268 8.63 27.59 -37.89
C PRO A 268 9.90 27.96 -37.14
N ILE A 269 9.92 27.72 -35.84
CA ILE A 269 11.16 27.80 -35.04
C ILE A 269 11.84 26.43 -35.14
N GLU A 270 12.99 26.41 -35.80
CA GLU A 270 13.93 25.30 -35.83
C GLU A 270 14.53 25.04 -34.44
N ASP A 271 14.50 23.77 -34.04
CA ASP A 271 15.40 23.20 -33.04
C ASP A 271 16.85 23.22 -33.52
N SER A 272 17.76 23.67 -32.65
CA SER A 272 19.17 23.33 -32.67
C SER A 272 19.77 23.52 -31.27
N PRO A 273 20.76 22.71 -30.88
CA PRO A 273 20.97 22.29 -29.50
C PRO A 273 21.72 23.36 -28.68
N MET A 274 21.31 23.55 -27.43
CA MET A 274 22.17 24.22 -26.46
C MET A 274 23.22 23.23 -25.96
N GLU A 275 24.47 23.44 -26.40
CA GLU A 275 25.64 22.85 -25.76
C GLU A 275 25.79 23.39 -24.32
N ASN A 276 25.97 22.48 -23.37
CA ASN A 276 26.32 22.78 -21.99
C ASN A 276 27.64 23.56 -21.90
N PRO A 277 27.74 24.64 -21.09
CA PRO A 277 29.04 25.13 -20.68
C PRO A 277 29.66 24.18 -19.64
N PRO A 278 30.98 24.00 -19.62
CA PRO A 278 31.63 23.14 -18.64
C PRO A 278 31.53 23.74 -17.24
N ILE A 279 31.16 22.90 -16.29
CA ILE A 279 31.14 23.19 -14.85
C ILE A 279 32.59 23.33 -14.37
N GLU A 280 32.97 24.52 -13.92
CA GLU A 280 34.21 24.72 -13.15
C GLU A 280 34.04 24.08 -11.76
N GLN A 281 34.90 23.11 -11.46
CA GLN A 281 35.04 22.50 -10.13
C GLN A 281 35.60 23.51 -9.11
N PRO A 282 35.22 23.43 -7.82
CA PRO A 282 35.96 24.11 -6.78
C PRO A 282 37.31 23.42 -6.57
N VAL A 283 38.37 24.23 -6.53
CA VAL A 283 39.76 23.82 -6.29
C VAL A 283 39.89 23.15 -4.92
N ALA A 284 40.33 21.89 -4.90
CA ALA A 284 40.83 21.22 -3.71
C ALA A 284 42.22 21.76 -3.35
N GLU A 285 42.46 22.09 -2.08
CA GLU A 285 43.81 22.27 -1.54
C GLU A 285 44.49 20.88 -1.47
N GLU A 286 45.64 20.74 -2.13
CA GLU A 286 46.49 19.53 -2.10
C GLU A 286 47.03 19.24 -0.69
N PRO A 287 47.07 17.97 -0.24
CA PRO A 287 47.99 17.55 0.81
C PRO A 287 49.40 17.33 0.22
N ALA A 288 50.42 17.70 0.99
CA ALA A 288 51.84 17.60 0.66
C ALA A 288 52.30 16.16 0.33
N PRO A 289 53.36 15.98 -0.49
CA PRO A 289 53.82 14.67 -0.93
C PRO A 289 54.52 13.89 0.20
N ILE A 290 54.17 12.62 0.35
CA ILE A 290 54.94 11.66 1.15
C ILE A 290 55.99 11.02 0.24
N ASP A 291 57.24 11.11 0.69
CA ASP A 291 58.46 10.70 -0.01
C ASP A 291 58.56 9.15 -0.08
N ASP A 292 58.79 8.63 -1.29
CA ASP A 292 59.09 7.22 -1.54
C ASP A 292 60.51 6.89 -1.03
N ALA A 293 60.61 5.88 -0.16
CA ALA A 293 61.88 5.23 0.19
C ALA A 293 61.76 3.69 0.03
N PRO A 294 62.83 3.00 -0.39
CA PRO A 294 62.72 1.75 -1.14
C PRO A 294 62.61 0.50 -0.28
N ILE A 295 62.00 -0.51 -0.88
CA ILE A 295 61.94 -1.91 -0.44
C ILE A 295 63.34 -2.52 -0.51
N GLU A 296 63.84 -3.07 0.60
CA GLU A 296 64.95 -4.04 0.62
C GLU A 296 64.43 -5.46 0.90
N ASP A 297 64.85 -6.37 0.03
CA ASP A 297 64.65 -7.82 0.06
C ASP A 297 65.56 -8.55 1.07
N SER A 298 65.08 -9.72 1.53
CA SER A 298 65.82 -10.96 1.91
C SER A 298 65.66 -11.45 3.37
N PRO A 299 65.87 -12.75 3.68
CA PRO A 299 65.20 -13.93 3.11
C PRO A 299 64.79 -15.01 4.17
N VAL A 300 63.96 -15.95 3.70
CA VAL A 300 63.68 -17.36 4.08
C VAL A 300 64.39 -17.99 5.32
N ALA A 301 63.60 -18.69 6.15
CA ALA A 301 64.04 -19.88 6.90
C ALA A 301 62.92 -20.93 7.02
N GLU A 302 63.20 -22.17 6.60
CA GLU A 302 62.36 -23.36 6.71
C GLU A 302 62.51 -24.08 8.07
N SER A 303 61.37 -24.60 8.61
CA SER A 303 61.14 -25.90 9.31
C SER A 303 62.00 -26.32 10.54
N PRO A 304 61.61 -27.26 11.45
CA PRO A 304 60.78 -28.47 11.20
C PRO A 304 59.89 -29.08 12.35
N VAL A 305 58.99 -29.99 11.94
CA VAL A 305 58.60 -31.30 12.56
C VAL A 305 57.87 -31.39 13.92
N LYS A 306 56.76 -32.16 13.91
CA LYS A 306 55.97 -32.69 15.04
C LYS A 306 56.19 -34.21 15.17
N PRO A 307 56.33 -34.82 16.38
CA PRO A 307 55.34 -35.85 16.85
C PRO A 307 55.34 -36.03 18.41
N PRO A 308 54.69 -37.05 19.06
CA PRO A 308 53.56 -37.93 18.71
C PRO A 308 52.41 -37.98 19.78
N VAL A 309 51.41 -38.79 19.43
CA VAL A 309 50.22 -39.33 20.14
C VAL A 309 50.42 -39.80 21.60
N VAL A 310 49.37 -39.65 22.43
CA VAL A 310 49.18 -40.41 23.68
C VAL A 310 47.74 -40.93 23.78
N GLU A 311 47.62 -42.24 24.01
CA GLU A 311 46.40 -43.05 24.19
C GLU A 311 45.70 -42.80 25.54
N ALA A 312 44.38 -43.04 25.59
CA ALA A 312 43.58 -43.19 26.81
C ALA A 312 43.10 -44.65 26.97
N PRO A 313 43.04 -45.21 28.20
CA PRO A 313 42.38 -46.50 28.47
C PRO A 313 41.18 -46.36 29.47
N PRO A 314 40.39 -47.42 29.74
CA PRO A 314 39.75 -48.39 28.86
C PRO A 314 38.20 -48.48 29.09
N ALA A 315 37.53 -49.26 28.24
CA ALA A 315 36.07 -49.40 28.10
C ALA A 315 35.32 -50.22 29.18
N ALA A 316 33.98 -50.06 29.20
CA ALA A 316 32.97 -50.99 29.74
C ALA A 316 31.65 -50.84 28.91
N PRO A 317 30.71 -51.82 28.92
CA PRO A 317 30.27 -52.65 27.78
C PRO A 317 28.90 -52.25 27.15
N PRO A 318 28.43 -52.93 26.07
CA PRO A 318 27.55 -52.34 25.07
C PRO A 318 26.05 -52.52 25.38
N ILE A 319 25.24 -51.55 24.96
CA ILE A 319 23.80 -51.71 24.74
C ILE A 319 23.52 -51.31 23.30
N LYS A 320 23.00 -52.28 22.53
CA LYS A 320 22.44 -52.07 21.21
C LYS A 320 21.10 -51.36 21.38
N ASP A 321 20.97 -50.17 20.82
CA ASP A 321 19.75 -49.73 20.17
C ASP A 321 20.19 -48.89 18.96
N THR A 322 19.87 -49.40 17.77
CA THR A 322 20.10 -48.79 16.47
C THR A 322 19.30 -47.49 16.33
N PRO A 323 19.93 -46.33 16.07
CA PRO A 323 19.27 -45.21 15.44
C PRO A 323 19.21 -45.48 13.93
N GLU A 324 18.03 -45.34 13.36
CA GLU A 324 17.78 -45.24 11.94
C GLU A 324 18.64 -44.08 11.37
N GLU A 325 19.54 -44.40 10.43
CA GLU A 325 20.26 -43.40 9.65
C GLU A 325 19.24 -42.62 8.81
N LEU A 326 19.06 -41.34 9.10
CA LEU A 326 18.46 -40.39 8.16
C LEU A 326 19.38 -40.30 6.93
N PRO A 327 18.85 -40.34 5.70
CA PRO A 327 19.66 -40.28 4.50
C PRO A 327 20.44 -38.96 4.43
N SER A 328 21.75 -39.06 4.26
CA SER A 328 22.69 -37.95 4.12
C SER A 328 22.80 -37.46 2.66
N ASP A 329 21.68 -37.19 2.00
CA ASP A 329 21.64 -36.56 0.68
C ASP A 329 20.42 -35.63 0.60
N VAL A 330 20.56 -34.44 1.19
CA VAL A 330 19.81 -33.26 0.76
C VAL A 330 20.86 -32.24 0.33
N ASP A 331 20.89 -31.94 -0.98
CA ASP A 331 21.72 -30.87 -1.51
C ASP A 331 21.43 -29.57 -0.73
N ALA A 332 22.47 -28.77 -0.47
CA ALA A 332 22.26 -27.45 0.12
C ALA A 332 21.36 -26.63 -0.82
N PRO A 333 20.34 -25.91 -0.29
CA PRO A 333 19.42 -25.17 -1.13
C PRO A 333 20.16 -24.16 -2.00
N THR A 334 19.76 -24.08 -3.26
CA THR A 334 20.22 -23.08 -4.22
C THR A 334 19.90 -21.66 -3.73
N ALA A 335 20.57 -20.64 -4.27
CA ALA A 335 20.30 -19.25 -3.89
C ALA A 335 18.83 -18.83 -4.14
N SER A 336 18.23 -19.35 -5.22
CA SER A 336 16.79 -19.21 -5.51
C SER A 336 15.89 -19.90 -4.47
N GLU A 337 16.23 -21.12 -4.02
CA GLU A 337 15.51 -21.80 -2.93
C GLU A 337 15.68 -21.11 -1.57
N LYS A 338 16.79 -20.37 -1.36
CA LYS A 338 16.99 -19.53 -0.17
C LYS A 338 16.15 -18.26 -0.21
N ALA A 339 16.07 -17.56 -1.35
CA ALA A 339 15.23 -16.36 -1.50
C ALA A 339 13.73 -16.69 -1.32
N LEU A 340 13.25 -17.78 -1.92
CA LEU A 340 11.88 -18.30 -1.75
C LEU A 340 11.53 -18.59 -0.28
N SER A 341 12.52 -18.94 0.55
CA SER A 341 12.29 -19.21 1.97
C SER A 341 12.16 -17.97 2.86
N GLN A 342 12.38 -16.75 2.32
CA GLN A 342 12.61 -15.54 3.11
C GLN A 342 11.58 -14.42 2.95
N TYR A 343 10.60 -14.50 2.03
CA TYR A 343 9.65 -13.39 1.82
C TYR A 343 8.83 -13.07 3.08
N GLY A 344 8.36 -14.09 3.81
CA GLY A 344 7.63 -13.92 5.07
C GLY A 344 8.46 -13.17 6.13
N GLU A 345 9.68 -13.63 6.38
CA GLU A 345 10.61 -13.00 7.32
C GLU A 345 11.00 -11.56 6.88
N ALA A 346 11.22 -11.34 5.58
CA ALA A 346 11.51 -10.02 5.04
C ALA A 346 10.33 -9.05 5.23
N LEU A 347 9.10 -9.52 5.05
CA LEU A 347 7.90 -8.75 5.29
C LEU A 347 7.78 -8.34 6.76
N GLN A 348 7.93 -9.31 7.67
CA GLN A 348 7.87 -9.06 9.12
C GLN A 348 8.92 -8.03 9.56
N LYS A 349 10.17 -8.21 9.10
CA LYS A 349 11.27 -7.31 9.46
C LYS A 349 11.11 -5.93 8.83
N SER A 350 10.49 -5.79 7.66
CA SER A 350 10.24 -4.47 7.08
C SER A 350 9.40 -3.58 8.02
N PHE A 351 8.45 -4.16 8.76
CA PHE A 351 7.69 -3.39 9.76
C PHE A 351 8.47 -3.08 11.04
N LEU A 352 9.42 -3.93 11.44
CA LEU A 352 10.38 -3.59 12.50
C LEU A 352 11.23 -2.36 12.11
N PHE A 353 11.59 -2.23 10.83
CA PHE A 353 12.28 -1.04 10.33
C PHE A 353 11.41 0.22 10.50
N TYR A 354 10.15 0.21 10.05
CA TYR A 354 9.27 1.37 10.25
C TYR A 354 9.07 1.72 11.73
N GLU A 355 8.89 0.73 12.60
CA GLU A 355 8.83 0.96 14.05
C GLU A 355 10.11 1.61 14.58
N ALA A 356 11.27 1.17 14.09
CA ALA A 356 12.56 1.74 14.44
C ALA A 356 12.79 3.16 13.88
N GLN A 357 11.96 3.64 12.95
CA GLN A 357 11.96 5.02 12.45
C GLN A 357 11.01 5.95 13.21
N ARG A 358 10.13 5.45 14.10
CA ARG A 358 9.11 6.28 14.78
C ARG A 358 9.73 7.42 15.59
N SER A 359 9.16 8.61 15.50
CA SER A 359 9.50 9.79 16.30
C SER A 359 8.33 10.14 17.25
N GLY A 360 8.59 10.87 18.34
CA GLY A 360 7.57 11.24 19.32
C GLY A 360 7.50 10.27 20.50
N LYS A 361 6.36 10.27 21.19
CA LYS A 361 6.10 9.33 22.28
C LYS A 361 5.76 7.97 21.68
N LEU A 362 6.57 6.95 21.98
CA LEU A 362 6.35 5.60 21.48
C LEU A 362 5.20 4.92 22.25
N PRO A 363 4.48 3.98 21.62
CA PRO A 363 3.40 3.26 22.29
C PRO A 363 3.95 2.25 23.32
N ASP A 364 3.12 1.86 24.29
CA ASP A 364 3.53 0.99 25.40
C ASP A 364 3.91 -0.43 24.93
N ASP A 365 3.42 -0.84 23.76
CA ASP A 365 3.70 -2.11 23.07
C ASP A 365 4.84 -2.01 22.03
N ASN A 366 5.61 -0.91 22.04
CA ASN A 366 6.78 -0.75 21.16
C ASN A 366 7.69 -1.98 21.20
N ARG A 367 7.88 -2.64 20.06
CA ARG A 367 8.69 -3.84 19.96
C ARG A 367 10.18 -3.51 19.97
N ILE A 368 10.60 -2.34 19.50
CA ILE A 368 12.02 -1.98 19.35
C ILE A 368 12.61 -1.50 20.68
N ALA A 369 13.19 -2.40 21.47
CA ALA A 369 13.58 -2.12 22.86
C ALA A 369 14.70 -1.09 23.02
N TRP A 370 15.49 -0.86 21.96
CA TRP A 370 16.57 0.14 21.94
C TRP A 370 16.10 1.53 21.44
N ARG A 371 14.83 1.68 21.06
CA ARG A 371 14.19 2.97 20.77
C ARG A 371 13.37 3.44 21.96
N GLY A 372 13.42 4.74 22.24
CA GLY A 372 12.62 5.38 23.27
C GLY A 372 11.93 6.64 22.75
N ASP A 373 11.19 7.30 23.66
CA ASP A 373 10.56 8.58 23.39
C ASP A 373 11.59 9.62 22.92
N SER A 374 11.31 10.29 21.80
CA SER A 374 12.20 11.28 21.22
C SER A 374 11.42 12.47 20.64
N ALA A 375 12.10 13.61 20.44
CA ALA A 375 11.53 14.79 19.78
C ALA A 375 10.16 15.26 20.36
N LEU A 376 9.96 15.11 21.67
CA LEU A 376 8.69 15.37 22.37
C LEU A 376 8.24 16.84 22.36
N ASN A 377 9.06 17.75 21.84
CA ASN A 377 8.76 19.18 21.72
C ASN A 377 8.58 19.62 20.26
N ASP A 378 8.52 18.70 19.30
CA ASP A 378 8.29 19.03 17.89
C ASP A 378 7.01 19.88 17.75
N GLY A 379 7.13 21.06 17.14
CA GLY A 379 6.05 22.04 16.93
C GLY A 379 5.87 23.06 18.07
N ALA A 380 6.61 22.95 19.18
CA ALA A 380 6.52 23.91 20.28
C ALA A 380 6.91 25.35 19.88
N ASP A 381 7.81 25.50 18.90
CA ASP A 381 8.24 26.78 18.31
C ASP A 381 7.12 27.54 17.60
N VAL A 382 6.14 26.80 17.08
CA VAL A 382 4.96 27.33 16.36
C VAL A 382 3.65 27.14 17.13
N GLY A 383 3.70 26.60 18.35
CA GLY A 383 2.56 26.48 19.25
C GLY A 383 1.55 25.38 18.90
N ILE A 384 1.97 24.35 18.18
CA ILE A 384 1.14 23.18 17.83
C ILE A 384 1.86 21.87 18.17
N ASP A 385 1.11 20.79 18.38
CA ASP A 385 1.69 19.46 18.57
C ASP A 385 2.06 18.85 17.21
N LEU A 386 3.36 18.75 16.92
CA LEU A 386 3.88 18.03 15.76
C LEU A 386 4.67 16.78 16.17
N THR A 387 4.47 16.24 17.38
CA THR A 387 5.06 14.95 17.78
C THR A 387 4.45 13.78 17.01
N GLY A 388 5.21 12.70 16.81
CA GLY A 388 4.82 11.57 15.97
C GLY A 388 5.54 11.59 14.62
N GLY A 389 5.05 10.77 13.69
CA GLY A 389 5.63 10.61 12.36
C GLY A 389 6.95 9.86 12.38
N TYR A 390 7.63 9.84 11.25
CA TYR A 390 8.85 9.06 11.07
C TYR A 390 10.08 9.94 10.86
N TYR A 391 11.21 9.51 11.41
CA TYR A 391 12.50 9.97 10.90
C TYR A 391 12.73 9.41 9.50
N ASP A 392 13.30 10.23 8.63
CA ASP A 392 13.35 9.98 7.21
C ASP A 392 14.30 8.84 6.82
N ALA A 393 15.56 8.96 7.26
CA ALA A 393 16.63 8.05 6.88
C ALA A 393 17.46 7.62 8.10
N GLY A 394 18.78 7.66 8.00
CA GLY A 394 19.67 7.54 9.14
C GLY A 394 19.71 8.76 10.06
N ASP A 395 18.99 9.83 9.72
CA ASP A 395 18.91 11.13 10.39
C ASP A 395 17.66 11.26 11.28
N HIS A 396 17.42 12.44 11.84
CA HIS A 396 16.22 12.69 12.65
C HIS A 396 15.36 13.85 12.12
N VAL A 397 15.57 14.30 10.89
CA VAL A 397 14.63 15.22 10.25
C VAL A 397 13.37 14.47 9.86
N LYS A 398 12.23 15.12 10.02
CA LYS A 398 10.95 14.64 9.49
C LYS A 398 10.67 15.35 8.18
N PHE A 399 11.12 14.77 7.07
CA PHE A 399 10.80 15.28 5.74
C PHE A 399 9.42 14.76 5.31
N GLY A 400 8.45 15.67 5.20
CA GLY A 400 7.06 15.31 4.93
C GLY A 400 6.84 14.75 3.53
N PHE A 401 7.64 15.17 2.54
CA PHE A 401 7.47 14.76 1.15
C PHE A 401 7.79 13.26 0.93
N PRO A 402 9.01 12.77 1.26
CA PRO A 402 9.30 11.32 1.20
C PRO A 402 8.50 10.50 2.21
N MET A 403 8.15 11.05 3.38
CA MET A 403 7.26 10.34 4.33
C MET A 403 5.87 10.10 3.74
N ALA A 404 5.28 11.10 3.07
CA ALA A 404 3.99 10.97 2.40
C ALA A 404 4.07 9.98 1.23
N ALA A 405 5.11 10.08 0.38
CA ALA A 405 5.33 9.16 -0.72
C ALA A 405 5.47 7.70 -0.24
N SER A 406 6.23 7.47 0.83
CA SER A 406 6.39 6.16 1.45
C SER A 406 5.07 5.62 1.99
N THR A 407 4.28 6.48 2.62
CA THR A 407 2.94 6.12 3.15
C THR A 407 1.99 5.73 2.03
N THR A 408 1.97 6.46 0.91
CA THR A 408 1.13 6.13 -0.24
C THR A 408 1.53 4.78 -0.84
N MET A 409 2.83 4.52 -1.02
CA MET A 409 3.34 3.26 -1.59
C MET A 409 3.07 2.06 -0.67
N LEU A 410 3.30 2.20 0.65
CA LEU A 410 2.93 1.17 1.63
C LEU A 410 1.45 0.85 1.57
N THR A 411 0.61 1.89 1.57
CA THR A 411 -0.84 1.73 1.51
C THR A 411 -1.27 1.07 0.20
N TRP A 412 -0.64 1.43 -0.93
CA TRP A 412 -0.93 0.78 -2.20
C TRP A 412 -0.61 -0.72 -2.14
N GLY A 413 0.53 -1.10 -1.56
CA GLY A 413 0.86 -2.51 -1.34
C GLY A 413 -0.20 -3.24 -0.52
N VAL A 414 -0.70 -2.64 0.57
CA VAL A 414 -1.78 -3.21 1.39
C VAL A 414 -3.08 -3.35 0.60
N LEU A 415 -3.44 -2.36 -0.22
CA LEU A 415 -4.68 -2.40 -1.00
C LEU A 415 -4.66 -3.47 -2.09
N GLU A 416 -3.54 -3.67 -2.77
CA GLU A 416 -3.44 -4.68 -3.84
C GLU A 416 -3.22 -6.08 -3.28
N TYR A 417 -2.51 -6.22 -2.16
CA TYR A 417 -2.08 -7.51 -1.60
C TYR A 417 -2.60 -7.77 -0.19
N TYR A 418 -3.80 -7.28 0.12
CA TYR A 418 -4.43 -7.37 1.44
C TYR A 418 -4.38 -8.79 2.03
N ASP A 419 -4.74 -9.79 1.24
CA ASP A 419 -4.76 -11.19 1.67
C ASP A 419 -3.37 -11.70 2.07
N ALA A 420 -2.31 -11.25 1.40
CA ALA A 420 -0.95 -11.64 1.75
C ALA A 420 -0.52 -11.06 3.11
N TYR A 421 -0.90 -9.81 3.39
CA TYR A 421 -0.70 -9.19 4.70
C TYR A 421 -1.53 -9.90 5.79
N ALA A 422 -2.78 -10.25 5.50
CA ALA A 422 -3.61 -10.99 6.45
C ALA A 422 -3.06 -12.40 6.74
N GLN A 423 -2.64 -13.13 5.70
CA GLN A 423 -2.11 -14.50 5.82
C GLN A 423 -0.73 -14.55 6.50
N SER A 424 0.11 -13.53 6.32
CA SER A 424 1.38 -13.40 7.04
C SER A 424 1.20 -12.94 8.49
N GLY A 425 -0.01 -12.51 8.86
CA GLY A 425 -0.27 -11.87 10.14
C GLY A 425 0.41 -10.51 10.28
N GLN A 426 0.67 -9.80 9.17
CA GLN A 426 1.32 -8.49 9.12
C GLN A 426 0.39 -7.34 8.75
N LEU A 427 -0.92 -7.62 8.63
CA LEU A 427 -1.90 -6.59 8.28
C LEU A 427 -2.04 -5.53 9.39
N ASP A 428 -2.05 -5.94 10.66
CA ASP A 428 -2.16 -5.01 11.79
C ASP A 428 -0.90 -4.13 11.86
N GLU A 429 0.28 -4.71 11.69
CA GLU A 429 1.54 -3.97 11.59
C GLU A 429 1.54 -2.98 10.42
N ALA A 430 1.01 -3.38 9.26
CA ALA A 430 0.91 -2.52 8.09
C ALA A 430 -0.03 -1.34 8.34
N LEU A 431 -1.21 -1.60 8.88
CA LEU A 431 -2.16 -0.56 9.25
C LEU A 431 -1.60 0.36 10.33
N ASP A 432 -0.94 -0.16 11.36
CA ASP A 432 -0.29 0.66 12.39
C ASP A 432 0.84 1.52 11.83
N ALA A 433 1.63 0.99 10.89
CA ALA A 433 2.68 1.74 10.22
C ALA A 433 2.08 2.91 9.40
N ILE A 434 1.00 2.67 8.65
CA ILE A 434 0.29 3.70 7.89
C ILE A 434 -0.33 4.72 8.85
N LYS A 435 -1.01 4.25 9.91
CA LYS A 435 -1.69 5.08 10.89
C LYS A 435 -0.74 6.05 11.58
N TRP A 436 0.48 5.61 11.91
CA TRP A 436 1.48 6.45 12.55
C TRP A 436 1.87 7.67 11.70
N ALA A 437 2.01 7.48 10.38
CA ALA A 437 2.25 8.59 9.45
C ALA A 437 1.00 9.46 9.29
N THR A 438 -0.17 8.86 9.09
CA THR A 438 -1.40 9.63 8.84
C THR A 438 -1.87 10.41 10.06
N ASP A 439 -1.67 9.91 11.28
CA ASP A 439 -1.90 10.68 12.52
C ASP A 439 -0.99 11.92 12.58
N TYR A 440 0.27 11.80 12.15
CA TYR A 440 1.18 12.94 12.05
C TYR A 440 0.73 13.94 10.97
N PHE A 441 0.34 13.48 9.77
CA PHE A 441 -0.17 14.36 8.72
C PHE A 441 -1.43 15.11 9.17
N LEU A 442 -2.33 14.46 9.91
CA LEU A 442 -3.52 15.08 10.48
C LEU A 442 -3.18 16.15 11.54
N LYS A 443 -2.09 15.99 12.31
CA LYS A 443 -1.59 17.03 13.21
C LYS A 443 -0.95 18.19 12.45
N ALA A 444 -0.22 17.88 11.38
CA ALA A 444 0.48 18.85 10.54
C ALA A 444 -0.46 19.69 9.65
N HIS A 445 -1.67 19.21 9.40
CA HIS A 445 -2.66 19.90 8.57
C HIS A 445 -3.53 20.87 9.40
N ILE A 446 -3.34 22.17 9.16
CA ILE A 446 -4.12 23.23 9.79
C ILE A 446 -5.26 23.63 8.86
N SER A 447 -6.48 23.35 9.28
CA SER A 447 -7.72 23.62 8.53
C SER A 447 -8.69 24.47 9.36
N ASP A 448 -9.48 25.31 8.69
CA ASP A 448 -10.61 26.02 9.31
C ASP A 448 -11.92 25.20 9.28
N GLY A 449 -11.83 23.93 8.87
CA GLY A 449 -12.96 23.01 8.69
C GLY A 449 -13.46 22.94 7.25
N GLN A 450 -13.03 23.86 6.37
CA GLN A 450 -13.38 23.85 4.95
C GLN A 450 -12.15 23.93 4.05
N THR A 451 -11.15 24.71 4.43
CA THR A 451 -9.99 25.03 3.62
C THR A 451 -8.70 24.90 4.42
N THR A 452 -7.66 24.38 3.77
CA THR A 452 -6.29 24.34 4.31
C THR A 452 -5.75 25.75 4.50
N GLN A 453 -5.36 26.07 5.74
CA GLN A 453 -4.69 27.32 6.09
C GLN A 453 -3.17 27.17 6.03
N ALA A 454 -2.66 26.00 6.41
CA ALA A 454 -1.26 25.63 6.33
C ALA A 454 -1.08 24.11 6.42
N PHE A 455 0.05 23.62 5.91
CA PHE A 455 0.49 22.26 6.12
C PHE A 455 1.96 22.24 6.53
N TYR A 456 2.28 21.64 7.68
CA TYR A 456 3.65 21.54 8.19
C TYR A 456 4.39 20.37 7.52
N GLY A 457 5.24 20.71 6.56
CA GLY A 457 5.95 19.76 5.72
C GLY A 457 7.28 19.27 6.27
N GLN A 458 7.84 19.93 7.29
CA GLN A 458 9.13 19.53 7.84
C GLN A 458 9.27 19.92 9.31
N VAL A 459 9.89 19.05 10.10
CA VAL A 459 10.36 19.37 11.45
C VAL A 459 11.82 18.94 11.60
N GLY A 460 12.67 19.88 12.03
CA GLY A 460 14.12 19.73 12.08
C GLY A 460 14.81 20.58 11.00
N ASP A 461 15.88 21.26 11.38
CA ASP A 461 16.81 21.87 10.41
C ASP A 461 17.84 20.80 9.99
N PRO A 462 17.95 20.46 8.70
CA PRO A 462 18.80 19.36 8.27
C PRO A 462 20.29 19.60 8.53
N LYS A 463 20.75 20.85 8.48
CA LYS A 463 22.18 21.14 8.71
C LYS A 463 22.53 20.98 10.18
N LEU A 464 21.65 21.41 11.08
CA LEU A 464 21.81 21.19 12.52
C LEU A 464 21.70 19.70 12.88
N ASP A 465 20.73 19.00 12.30
CA ASP A 465 20.51 17.57 12.53
C ASP A 465 21.69 16.73 12.04
N HIS A 466 22.17 17.02 10.82
CA HIS A 466 23.24 16.23 10.21
C HIS A 466 24.60 16.46 10.86
N ALA A 467 24.79 17.60 11.54
CA ALA A 467 25.95 17.85 12.38
C ALA A 467 25.97 17.04 13.68
N TYR A 468 24.83 16.44 14.07
CA TYR A 468 24.70 15.57 15.23
C TYR A 468 24.82 14.09 14.82
N TRP A 469 25.60 13.32 15.58
CA TRP A 469 25.63 11.86 15.49
C TRP A 469 25.45 11.27 16.89
N GLY A 470 24.37 10.52 17.08
CA GLY A 470 23.95 9.94 18.35
C GLY A 470 22.47 9.60 18.32
N SER A 471 21.91 9.01 19.37
CA SER A 471 20.51 8.60 19.38
C SER A 471 19.53 9.79 19.42
N PRO A 472 18.32 9.67 18.87
CA PRO A 472 17.32 10.74 18.87
C PRO A 472 16.79 11.08 20.27
N GLU A 473 16.77 10.13 21.19
CA GLU A 473 16.31 10.30 22.58
C GLU A 473 17.22 11.25 23.38
N ASN A 474 18.48 11.36 22.98
CA ASN A 474 19.47 12.25 23.61
C ASN A 474 19.67 13.57 22.84
N GLN A 475 18.95 13.77 21.74
CA GLN A 475 19.12 14.93 20.88
C GLN A 475 18.58 16.20 21.58
N THR A 476 19.42 17.24 21.69
CA THR A 476 19.05 18.53 22.31
C THR A 476 19.14 19.72 21.37
N ILE A 477 19.39 19.48 20.07
CA ILE A 477 19.42 20.54 19.06
C ILE A 477 18.02 21.13 18.85
N GLU A 478 17.95 22.36 18.36
CA GLU A 478 16.67 22.95 17.97
C GLU A 478 16.11 22.23 16.74
N ARG A 479 14.79 22.01 16.73
CA ARG A 479 14.06 21.30 15.67
C ARG A 479 12.91 22.16 15.14
N PRO A 480 13.21 23.21 14.34
CA PRO A 480 12.20 24.14 13.85
C PRO A 480 11.17 23.47 12.95
N ALA A 481 9.93 23.96 12.99
CA ALA A 481 8.84 23.49 12.14
C ALA A 481 8.64 24.41 10.92
N TYR A 482 8.63 23.82 9.73
CA TYR A 482 8.43 24.52 8.46
C TYR A 482 7.14 24.09 7.79
N LYS A 483 6.51 25.01 7.06
CA LYS A 483 5.19 24.83 6.48
C LYS A 483 5.08 25.40 5.08
N ILE A 484 4.06 24.92 4.37
CA ILE A 484 3.50 25.54 3.18
C ILE A 484 2.15 26.17 3.52
N ASP A 485 1.81 27.26 2.84
CA ASP A 485 0.57 28.01 3.02
C ASP A 485 0.20 28.74 1.70
N PRO A 486 -0.94 29.44 1.60
CA PRO A 486 -1.32 30.12 0.35
C PRO A 486 -0.31 31.14 -0.18
N ALA A 487 0.54 31.71 0.69
CA ALA A 487 1.57 32.66 0.31
C ALA A 487 2.89 31.98 -0.08
N ASN A 488 3.14 30.79 0.46
CA ASN A 488 4.32 29.95 0.20
C ASN A 488 3.84 28.52 -0.13
N PRO A 489 3.37 28.28 -1.37
CA PRO A 489 2.73 27.03 -1.74
C PRO A 489 3.70 25.85 -1.87
N GLY A 490 3.15 24.63 -1.88
CA GLY A 490 3.87 23.39 -2.17
C GLY A 490 2.91 22.32 -2.66
N SER A 491 2.58 22.38 -3.94
CA SER A 491 1.59 21.51 -4.59
C SER A 491 2.00 20.05 -4.58
N ASP A 492 3.27 19.78 -4.82
CA ASP A 492 3.92 18.46 -4.72
C ASP A 492 3.68 17.83 -3.35
N LEU A 493 4.20 18.45 -2.28
CA LEU A 493 4.05 17.97 -0.91
C LEU A 493 2.57 17.82 -0.49
N ALA A 494 1.73 18.81 -0.81
CA ALA A 494 0.31 18.78 -0.44
C ALA A 494 -0.47 17.71 -1.21
N ALA A 495 -0.22 17.54 -2.51
CA ALA A 495 -0.91 16.53 -3.31
C ALA A 495 -0.41 15.11 -3.02
N GLU A 496 0.87 14.92 -2.69
CA GLU A 496 1.37 13.62 -2.20
C GLU A 496 0.77 13.27 -0.84
N THR A 497 0.69 14.22 0.09
CA THR A 497 0.02 13.98 1.38
C THR A 497 -1.47 13.69 1.18
N ALA A 498 -2.12 14.36 0.22
CA ALA A 498 -3.49 14.05 -0.14
C ALA A 498 -3.63 12.62 -0.71
N ALA A 499 -2.68 12.18 -1.54
CA ALA A 499 -2.64 10.81 -2.06
C ALA A 499 -2.51 9.79 -0.92
N ALA A 500 -1.58 10.01 0.02
CA ALA A 500 -1.38 9.15 1.18
C ALA A 500 -2.66 9.02 2.03
N LEU A 501 -3.29 10.15 2.36
CA LEU A 501 -4.53 10.16 3.15
C LEU A 501 -5.73 9.56 2.39
N ALA A 502 -5.82 9.78 1.07
CA ALA A 502 -6.88 9.20 0.25
C ALA A 502 -6.72 7.68 0.15
N ALA A 503 -5.52 7.17 -0.15
CA ALA A 503 -5.24 5.75 -0.17
C ALA A 503 -5.51 5.12 1.22
N ALA A 504 -5.03 5.75 2.29
CA ALA A 504 -5.25 5.24 3.66
C ALA A 504 -6.73 5.22 4.03
N SER A 505 -7.52 6.19 3.56
CA SER A 505 -8.98 6.16 3.77
C SER A 505 -9.67 4.95 3.16
N ILE A 506 -9.11 4.36 2.10
CA ILE A 506 -9.61 3.11 1.52
C ILE A 506 -9.22 1.95 2.43
N ALA A 507 -7.95 1.87 2.85
CA ALA A 507 -7.42 0.78 3.68
C ALA A 507 -8.12 0.69 5.04
N PHE A 508 -8.43 1.82 5.68
CA PHE A 508 -9.12 1.86 6.97
C PHE A 508 -10.65 1.77 6.87
N ARG A 509 -11.24 1.82 5.67
CA ARG A 509 -12.69 1.95 5.52
C ARG A 509 -13.46 0.82 6.23
N ALA A 510 -12.94 -0.40 6.16
CA ALA A 510 -13.56 -1.59 6.73
C ALA A 510 -13.36 -1.72 8.26
N THR A 511 -12.26 -1.19 8.80
CA THR A 511 -11.85 -1.40 10.20
C THR A 511 -12.11 -0.18 11.09
N ASP A 512 -11.95 1.03 10.55
CA ASP A 512 -12.21 2.30 11.24
C ASP A 512 -12.80 3.33 10.26
N PRO A 513 -14.12 3.24 9.97
CA PRO A 513 -14.78 4.13 9.00
C PRO A 513 -14.77 5.60 9.44
N VAL A 514 -14.74 5.89 10.75
CA VAL A 514 -14.68 7.26 11.27
C VAL A 514 -13.31 7.88 11.00
N TYR A 515 -12.24 7.11 11.22
CA TYR A 515 -10.90 7.54 10.86
C TYR A 515 -10.75 7.67 9.34
N ALA A 516 -11.26 6.72 8.57
CA ALA A 516 -11.27 6.79 7.11
C ALA A 516 -11.94 8.07 6.58
N ASP A 517 -13.10 8.46 7.12
CA ASP A 517 -13.75 9.73 6.77
C ASP A 517 -12.91 10.94 7.13
N ARG A 518 -12.29 10.93 8.32
CA ARG A 518 -11.37 11.99 8.73
C ARG A 518 -10.20 12.11 7.76
N LEU A 519 -9.59 11.00 7.35
CA LEU A 519 -8.50 10.98 6.38
C LEU A 519 -8.97 11.57 5.04
N LEU A 520 -10.10 11.10 4.51
CA LEU A 520 -10.62 11.53 3.21
C LEU A 520 -10.99 13.02 3.18
N VAL A 521 -11.58 13.55 4.25
CA VAL A 521 -11.87 14.99 4.36
C VAL A 521 -10.57 15.82 4.28
N ASN A 522 -9.52 15.38 4.97
CA ASN A 522 -8.23 16.08 4.95
C ASN A 522 -7.52 15.92 3.60
N ALA A 523 -7.62 14.75 2.96
CA ALA A 523 -7.10 14.51 1.62
C ALA A 523 -7.72 15.47 0.59
N LYS A 524 -9.05 15.61 0.58
CA LYS A 524 -9.77 16.52 -0.32
C LYS A 524 -9.34 17.97 -0.12
N GLN A 525 -9.18 18.41 1.13
CA GLN A 525 -8.75 19.77 1.46
C GLN A 525 -7.32 20.05 1.00
N LEU A 526 -6.38 19.15 1.30
CA LEU A 526 -4.98 19.28 0.89
C LEU A 526 -4.82 19.27 -0.63
N TYR A 527 -5.55 18.40 -1.33
CA TYR A 527 -5.53 18.38 -2.79
C TYR A 527 -6.11 19.66 -3.40
N ALA A 528 -7.24 20.16 -2.86
CA ALA A 528 -7.80 21.42 -3.31
C ALA A 528 -6.83 22.60 -3.09
N PHE A 529 -6.11 22.60 -1.96
CA PHE A 529 -5.04 23.55 -1.68
C PHE A 529 -3.89 23.44 -2.69
N ALA A 530 -3.39 22.23 -2.92
CA ALA A 530 -2.33 21.95 -3.89
C ALA A 530 -2.72 22.44 -5.30
N ASP A 531 -3.98 22.23 -5.69
CA ASP A 531 -4.46 22.58 -7.02
C ASP A 531 -4.74 24.09 -7.18
N ALA A 532 -5.13 24.77 -6.11
CA ALA A 532 -5.42 26.20 -6.12
C ALA A 532 -4.15 27.07 -6.01
N TYR A 533 -3.18 26.66 -5.18
CA TYR A 533 -1.96 27.42 -4.90
C TYR A 533 -0.75 26.67 -5.43
N ARG A 534 -0.36 26.97 -6.67
CA ARG A 534 0.70 26.24 -7.39
C ARG A 534 2.11 26.68 -7.00
N GLY A 535 2.94 25.72 -6.64
CA GLY A 535 4.37 25.93 -6.42
C GLY A 535 5.07 24.66 -5.97
N ARG A 536 6.40 24.61 -6.11
CA ARG A 536 7.22 23.52 -5.56
C ARG A 536 7.45 23.78 -4.09
N TYR A 537 7.26 22.78 -3.22
CA TYR A 537 7.40 23.00 -1.78
C TYR A 537 8.84 23.36 -1.40
N SER A 538 9.84 22.90 -2.15
CA SER A 538 11.26 23.17 -1.90
C SER A 538 11.66 24.63 -2.13
N GLU A 539 10.80 25.44 -2.74
CA GLU A 539 10.97 26.91 -2.79
C GLU A 539 10.37 27.61 -1.55
N SER A 540 9.39 26.98 -0.90
CA SER A 540 8.72 27.47 0.31
C SER A 540 9.42 27.01 1.59
N ILE A 541 9.85 25.74 1.63
CA ILE A 541 10.67 25.11 2.66
C ILE A 541 12.06 24.89 2.08
N SER A 542 12.82 25.97 1.95
CA SER A 542 14.12 25.96 1.25
C SER A 542 15.19 25.12 1.94
N GLN A 543 15.00 24.79 3.22
CA GLN A 543 15.86 23.87 3.97
C GLN A 543 15.84 22.44 3.39
N ALA A 544 14.75 22.04 2.73
CA ALA A 544 14.65 20.71 2.11
C ALA A 544 15.40 20.61 0.77
N LYS A 545 15.77 21.75 0.15
CA LYS A 545 16.26 21.81 -1.23
C LYS A 545 17.59 21.08 -1.48
N GLU A 546 18.44 20.94 -0.47
CA GLU A 546 19.70 20.18 -0.61
C GLU A 546 19.50 18.66 -0.38
N TYR A 547 18.28 18.22 -0.03
CA TYR A 547 17.97 16.85 0.40
C TYR A 547 16.86 16.23 -0.45
N TYR A 548 15.66 16.81 -0.36
CA TYR A 548 14.44 16.38 -1.04
C TYR A 548 13.89 17.51 -1.93
N ASN A 549 14.71 18.00 -2.85
CA ASN A 549 14.24 19.00 -3.81
C ASN A 549 13.16 18.41 -4.72
N SER A 550 12.11 19.18 -5.03
CA SER A 550 11.18 18.83 -6.10
C SER A 550 11.84 19.03 -7.47
N TRP A 551 12.34 17.94 -8.08
CA TRP A 551 13.03 17.97 -9.36
C TRP A 551 12.03 17.91 -10.52
N SER A 552 11.12 16.92 -10.46
CA SER A 552 10.00 16.69 -11.39
C SER A 552 9.02 17.87 -11.44
N GLY A 553 8.85 18.56 -10.32
CA GLY A 553 7.83 19.59 -10.14
C GLY A 553 6.68 19.08 -9.29
N TYR A 554 5.45 19.38 -9.72
CA TYR A 554 4.23 19.02 -8.97
C TYR A 554 3.13 18.43 -9.87
N THR A 555 3.40 18.29 -11.17
CA THR A 555 2.34 17.94 -12.14
C THR A 555 1.96 16.48 -12.01
N ASP A 556 2.95 15.63 -11.75
CA ASP A 556 2.82 14.23 -11.46
C ASP A 556 2.11 13.99 -10.13
N GLU A 557 2.40 14.73 -9.04
CA GLU A 557 1.63 14.61 -7.79
C GLU A 557 0.18 15.08 -7.96
N LEU A 558 -0.08 16.10 -8.78
CA LEU A 558 -1.45 16.49 -9.08
C LEU A 558 -2.19 15.40 -9.86
N ALA A 559 -1.50 14.64 -10.73
CA ALA A 559 -2.09 13.51 -11.42
C ALA A 559 -2.33 12.34 -10.46
N TRP A 560 -1.33 12.01 -9.66
CA TRP A 560 -1.30 10.96 -8.64
C TRP A 560 -2.35 11.14 -7.55
N GLY A 561 -2.37 12.30 -6.89
CA GLY A 561 -3.33 12.62 -5.84
C GLY A 561 -4.76 12.64 -6.34
N ALA A 562 -4.99 13.07 -7.59
CA ALA A 562 -6.31 12.97 -8.22
C ALA A 562 -6.71 11.51 -8.51
N ALA A 563 -5.78 10.67 -8.98
CA ALA A 563 -6.08 9.26 -9.22
C ALA A 563 -6.47 8.53 -7.92
N TRP A 564 -5.76 8.79 -6.81
CA TRP A 564 -6.10 8.24 -5.50
C TRP A 564 -7.41 8.79 -4.94
N LEU A 565 -7.67 10.09 -5.07
CA LEU A 565 -8.95 10.67 -4.68
C LEU A 565 -10.11 10.10 -5.50
N TYR A 566 -9.90 9.84 -6.79
CA TYR A 566 -10.89 9.13 -7.59
C TYR A 566 -11.13 7.71 -7.05
N LYS A 567 -10.08 6.91 -6.80
CA LYS A 567 -10.24 5.57 -6.20
C LYS A 567 -10.98 5.62 -4.85
N ALA A 568 -10.76 6.64 -4.04
CA ALA A 568 -11.40 6.79 -2.73
C ALA A 568 -12.85 7.31 -2.77
N THR A 569 -13.26 7.99 -3.85
CA THR A 569 -14.54 8.74 -3.88
C THR A 569 -15.48 8.38 -5.03
N GLY A 570 -14.96 7.86 -6.14
CA GLY A 570 -15.67 7.71 -7.40
C GLY A 570 -16.02 9.02 -8.11
N GLU A 571 -15.59 10.19 -7.60
CA GLU A 571 -15.99 11.48 -8.17
C GLU A 571 -15.22 11.77 -9.47
N SER A 572 -15.92 11.76 -10.61
CA SER A 572 -15.34 11.83 -11.97
C SER A 572 -14.44 13.03 -12.24
N HIS A 573 -14.67 14.16 -11.56
CA HIS A 573 -13.84 15.34 -11.73
C HIS A 573 -12.38 15.11 -11.27
N TYR A 574 -12.14 14.19 -10.33
CA TYR A 574 -10.78 13.77 -9.98
C TYR A 574 -10.16 12.91 -11.09
N LEU A 575 -10.90 11.99 -11.70
CA LEU A 575 -10.38 11.23 -12.85
C LEU A 575 -10.05 12.15 -14.03
N ASP A 576 -10.94 13.10 -14.36
CA ASP A 576 -10.69 14.10 -15.40
C ASP A 576 -9.42 14.90 -15.12
N LYS A 577 -9.20 15.25 -13.84
CA LYS A 577 -8.01 15.95 -13.40
C LYS A 577 -6.75 15.09 -13.52
N ALA A 578 -6.80 13.83 -13.08
CA ALA A 578 -5.69 12.88 -13.16
C ALA A 578 -5.24 12.71 -14.61
N GLN A 579 -6.18 12.38 -15.51
CA GLN A 579 -5.90 12.21 -16.94
C GLN A 579 -5.34 13.48 -17.57
N LYS A 580 -5.85 14.67 -17.20
CA LYS A 580 -5.38 15.95 -17.74
C LYS A 580 -3.97 16.28 -17.29
N SER A 581 -3.66 16.11 -16.01
CA SER A 581 -2.33 16.38 -15.47
C SER A 581 -1.29 15.41 -16.02
N TYR A 582 -1.69 14.17 -16.30
CA TYR A 582 -0.81 13.11 -16.80
C TYR A 582 -0.30 13.30 -18.25
N GLN A 583 -1.02 14.04 -19.11
CA GLN A 583 -0.74 14.15 -20.56
C GLN A 583 0.68 14.59 -20.97
N ASN A 584 1.44 15.23 -20.09
CA ASN A 584 2.77 15.77 -20.41
C ASN A 584 3.88 15.23 -19.50
N LEU A 585 3.65 14.08 -18.86
CA LEU A 585 4.63 13.45 -17.98
C LEU A 585 5.59 12.57 -18.78
N GLY A 586 6.87 12.58 -18.39
CA GLY A 586 7.90 11.72 -18.95
C GLY A 586 7.99 10.39 -18.20
N VAL A 587 8.43 9.32 -18.87
CA VAL A 587 8.51 7.97 -18.29
C VAL A 587 9.87 7.30 -18.52
N ASP A 588 10.95 8.09 -18.55
CA ASP A 588 12.31 7.60 -18.83
C ASP A 588 13.10 7.15 -17.57
N TRP A 589 12.52 7.31 -16.38
CA TRP A 589 13.12 6.95 -15.08
C TRP A 589 12.31 5.88 -14.36
N THR A 590 11.92 6.09 -13.09
CA THR A 590 11.00 5.20 -12.34
C THR A 590 10.35 5.89 -11.15
N GLN A 591 9.31 5.24 -10.61
CA GLN A 591 8.57 5.62 -9.42
C GLN A 591 9.51 5.86 -8.22
N ASN A 592 9.39 7.04 -7.62
CA ASN A 592 10.14 7.40 -6.42
C ASN A 592 9.42 8.52 -5.64
N TRP A 593 10.07 9.04 -4.59
CA TRP A 593 9.50 10.08 -3.74
C TRP A 593 9.32 11.45 -4.43
N ASP A 594 9.90 11.66 -5.61
CA ASP A 594 9.86 12.90 -6.42
C ASP A 594 9.01 12.75 -7.69
N ASP A 595 9.01 11.60 -8.37
CA ASP A 595 8.28 11.41 -9.64
C ASP A 595 7.25 10.26 -9.58
N LYS A 596 5.96 10.59 -9.75
CA LYS A 596 4.80 9.68 -9.64
C LYS A 596 4.18 9.33 -10.99
N SER A 597 4.82 9.75 -12.09
CA SER A 597 4.31 9.53 -13.44
C SER A 597 4.01 8.05 -13.71
N TYR A 598 4.92 7.18 -13.27
CA TYR A 598 4.87 5.74 -13.49
C TYR A 598 3.70 5.05 -12.77
N GLY A 599 3.58 5.27 -11.46
CA GLY A 599 2.48 4.75 -10.67
C GLY A 599 1.13 5.30 -11.13
N THR A 600 1.09 6.58 -11.51
CA THR A 600 -0.13 7.20 -12.07
C THR A 600 -0.55 6.52 -13.37
N GLY A 601 0.39 6.20 -14.26
CA GLY A 601 0.10 5.44 -15.49
C GLY A 601 -0.56 4.09 -15.20
N VAL A 602 -0.05 3.35 -14.21
CA VAL A 602 -0.65 2.07 -13.77
C VAL A 602 -2.05 2.27 -13.19
N LEU A 603 -2.24 3.25 -12.29
CA LEU A 603 -3.56 3.55 -11.74
C LEU A 603 -4.56 3.93 -12.84
N LEU A 604 -4.17 4.77 -13.80
CA LEU A 604 -5.04 5.16 -14.90
C LEU A 604 -5.33 4.00 -15.85
N ALA A 605 -4.38 3.09 -16.06
CA ALA A 605 -4.61 1.85 -16.81
C ALA A 605 -5.62 0.95 -16.09
N GLN A 606 -5.49 0.76 -14.77
CA GLN A 606 -6.45 0.01 -13.93
C GLN A 606 -7.85 0.65 -13.98
N ILE A 607 -7.93 1.97 -13.84
CA ILE A 607 -9.20 2.69 -13.71
C ILE A 607 -9.96 2.76 -15.04
N THR A 608 -9.26 2.98 -16.15
CA THR A 608 -9.91 3.39 -17.41
C THR A 608 -9.84 2.34 -18.51
N ASP A 609 -8.97 1.35 -18.36
CA ASP A 609 -8.64 0.36 -19.38
C ASP A 609 -8.20 0.95 -20.73
N LYS A 610 -7.80 2.23 -20.77
CA LYS A 610 -7.44 2.90 -22.02
C LYS A 610 -6.10 2.37 -22.56
N PRO A 611 -6.03 2.01 -23.86
CA PRO A 611 -4.79 1.57 -24.49
C PRO A 611 -3.63 2.56 -24.39
N LEU A 612 -3.93 3.86 -24.27
CA LEU A 612 -2.92 4.91 -24.06
C LEU A 612 -2.04 4.61 -22.84
N TYR A 613 -2.66 4.46 -21.66
CA TYR A 613 -1.92 4.26 -20.41
C TYR A 613 -1.22 2.91 -20.36
N ARG A 614 -1.87 1.85 -20.87
CA ARG A 614 -1.24 0.54 -21.04
C ARG A 614 0.03 0.63 -21.88
N THR A 615 -0.04 1.31 -23.04
CA THR A 615 1.09 1.44 -23.96
C THR A 615 2.25 2.21 -23.33
N GLU A 616 1.96 3.30 -22.62
CA GLU A 616 3.00 4.10 -21.97
C GLU A 616 3.67 3.36 -20.80
N VAL A 617 2.89 2.69 -19.95
CA VAL A 617 3.41 1.85 -18.88
C VAL A 617 4.25 0.71 -19.46
N GLU A 618 3.78 0.04 -20.51
CA GLU A 618 4.52 -1.05 -21.15
C GLU A 618 5.79 -0.57 -21.82
N ASN A 619 5.81 0.62 -22.46
CA ASN A 619 7.04 1.19 -23.00
C ASN A 619 8.08 1.42 -21.90
N TRP A 620 7.66 1.98 -20.76
CA TRP A 620 8.52 2.17 -19.61
C TRP A 620 9.02 0.84 -19.02
N LEU A 621 8.12 -0.10 -18.71
CA LEU A 621 8.51 -1.40 -18.16
C LEU A 621 9.36 -2.21 -19.13
N ASN A 622 9.09 -2.17 -20.44
CA ASN A 622 9.92 -2.82 -21.45
C ASN A 622 11.36 -2.29 -21.43
N ASN A 623 11.54 -0.98 -21.18
CA ASN A 623 12.87 -0.39 -21.02
C ASN A 623 13.62 -0.96 -19.81
N TRP A 624 12.94 -1.16 -18.69
CA TRP A 624 13.49 -1.78 -17.48
C TRP A 624 13.78 -3.28 -17.64
N VAL A 625 12.88 -4.00 -18.30
CA VAL A 625 13.02 -5.45 -18.51
C VAL A 625 14.06 -5.79 -19.56
N SER A 626 14.09 -5.08 -20.69
CA SER A 626 14.85 -5.51 -21.87
C SER A 626 15.49 -4.37 -22.68
N GLY A 627 15.26 -3.11 -22.28
CA GLY A 627 15.83 -1.94 -22.94
C GLY A 627 17.17 -1.52 -22.33
N ASP A 628 17.35 -0.20 -22.23
CA ASP A 628 18.65 0.44 -22.06
C ASP A 628 19.03 0.69 -20.58
N ILE A 629 18.16 0.32 -19.62
CA ILE A 629 18.50 0.40 -18.20
C ILE A 629 19.73 -0.47 -17.93
N ALA A 630 20.76 0.11 -17.31
CA ALA A 630 21.99 -0.60 -16.99
C ALA A 630 21.70 -1.77 -16.06
N LYS A 631 22.47 -2.85 -16.19
CA LYS A 631 22.32 -4.05 -15.37
C LYS A 631 23.66 -4.54 -14.88
N THR A 632 23.68 -5.05 -13.65
CA THR A 632 24.81 -5.85 -13.16
C THR A 632 24.87 -7.20 -13.88
N ASP A 633 25.98 -7.93 -13.78
CA ASP A 633 26.09 -9.29 -14.33
C ASP A 633 25.08 -10.25 -13.67
N GLY A 634 24.77 -10.01 -12.39
CA GLY A 634 23.73 -10.69 -11.62
C GLY A 634 22.29 -10.28 -11.94
N GLY A 635 22.07 -9.29 -12.81
CA GLY A 635 20.73 -8.94 -13.30
C GLY A 635 19.97 -7.87 -12.50
N LEU A 636 20.62 -7.19 -11.54
CA LEU A 636 20.04 -6.00 -10.90
C LEU A 636 19.94 -4.88 -11.95
N ALA A 637 18.73 -4.37 -12.18
CA ALA A 637 18.52 -3.11 -12.88
C ALA A 637 19.11 -1.97 -12.04
N TRP A 638 19.87 -1.08 -12.67
CA TRP A 638 20.65 -0.06 -11.97
C TRP A 638 20.49 1.26 -12.70
N VAL A 639 20.02 2.28 -11.98
CA VAL A 639 19.64 3.58 -12.55
C VAL A 639 20.46 4.74 -11.99
N ASP A 640 20.85 4.67 -10.72
CA ASP A 640 21.60 5.72 -10.02
C ASP A 640 22.40 5.14 -8.86
N GLU A 641 23.47 5.83 -8.42
CA GLU A 641 24.29 5.38 -7.29
C GLU A 641 23.63 5.61 -5.93
N TRP A 642 22.68 6.55 -5.84
CA TRP A 642 21.90 6.81 -4.64
C TRP A 642 20.67 5.89 -4.60
N GLY A 643 20.69 4.88 -3.73
CA GLY A 643 19.53 4.01 -3.56
C GLY A 643 19.21 3.20 -4.82
N SER A 644 20.22 2.59 -5.44
CA SER A 644 20.06 1.76 -6.63
C SER A 644 19.02 0.65 -6.41
N LEU A 645 19.03 0.03 -5.23
CA LEU A 645 18.07 -1.02 -4.86
C LEU A 645 16.66 -0.48 -4.61
N ARG A 646 16.52 0.73 -4.07
CA ARG A 646 15.22 1.39 -3.89
C ARG A 646 14.51 1.56 -5.22
N TYR A 647 15.22 2.02 -6.25
CA TYR A 647 14.62 2.22 -7.57
C TYR A 647 14.16 0.89 -8.18
N SER A 648 14.99 -0.16 -8.06
CA SER A 648 14.64 -1.49 -8.57
C SER A 648 13.50 -2.14 -7.78
N ALA A 649 13.46 -1.95 -6.46
CA ALA A 649 12.34 -2.41 -5.63
C ALA A 649 11.03 -1.68 -5.98
N ASN A 650 11.07 -0.37 -6.19
CA ASN A 650 9.91 0.40 -6.62
C ASN A 650 9.41 -0.06 -8.00
N THR A 651 10.30 -0.21 -8.98
CA THR A 651 9.91 -0.72 -10.30
C THR A 651 9.37 -2.14 -10.20
N ALA A 652 10.00 -3.01 -9.39
CA ALA A 652 9.55 -4.38 -9.19
C ALA A 652 8.13 -4.45 -8.60
N PHE A 653 7.82 -3.62 -7.61
CA PHE A 653 6.47 -3.51 -7.05
C PHE A 653 5.45 -3.10 -8.12
N ILE A 654 5.72 -2.00 -8.84
CA ILE A 654 4.80 -1.48 -9.85
C ILE A 654 4.63 -2.44 -11.03
N ALA A 655 5.70 -3.11 -11.46
CA ALA A 655 5.66 -4.15 -12.49
C ALA A 655 4.79 -5.35 -12.04
N GLY A 656 4.91 -5.74 -10.77
CA GLY A 656 4.06 -6.76 -10.15
C GLY A 656 2.58 -6.38 -10.16
N VAL A 657 2.25 -5.18 -9.68
CA VAL A 657 0.86 -4.66 -9.69
C VAL A 657 0.31 -4.61 -11.10
N TYR A 658 1.08 -4.09 -12.08
CA TYR A 658 0.64 -4.04 -13.48
C TYR A 658 0.41 -5.44 -14.06
N SER A 659 1.32 -6.38 -13.77
CA SER A 659 1.18 -7.78 -14.17
C SER A 659 -0.10 -8.39 -13.59
N ASP A 660 -0.38 -8.18 -12.30
CA ASP A 660 -1.51 -8.83 -11.64
C ASP A 660 -2.86 -8.23 -12.03
N THR A 661 -2.91 -6.92 -12.31
CA THR A 661 -4.17 -6.17 -12.44
C THR A 661 -4.51 -5.68 -13.84
N VAL A 662 -3.54 -5.50 -14.72
CA VAL A 662 -3.75 -4.92 -16.06
C VAL A 662 -3.32 -5.86 -17.19
N ASN A 663 -2.19 -6.56 -17.03
CA ASN A 663 -1.64 -7.47 -18.04
C ASN A 663 -1.17 -8.82 -17.45
N PRO A 664 -2.10 -9.68 -16.99
CA PRO A 664 -1.78 -10.97 -16.38
C PRO A 664 -1.17 -12.00 -17.34
N ALA A 665 -1.24 -11.77 -18.65
CA ALA A 665 -0.58 -12.62 -19.66
C ALA A 665 0.88 -12.19 -19.92
N GLY A 666 1.32 -11.04 -19.41
CA GLY A 666 2.58 -10.38 -19.74
C GLY A 666 3.78 -10.82 -18.91
N GLY A 667 3.89 -12.11 -18.55
CA GLY A 667 4.76 -12.67 -17.49
C GLY A 667 6.24 -12.26 -17.43
N GLN A 668 6.77 -11.51 -18.40
CA GLN A 668 8.07 -10.83 -18.27
C GLN A 668 8.11 -9.79 -17.13
N TYR A 669 6.99 -9.12 -16.83
CA TYR A 669 6.94 -8.12 -15.75
C TYR A 669 6.91 -8.79 -14.36
N ASP A 670 6.18 -9.91 -14.25
CA ASP A 670 6.21 -10.79 -13.07
C ASP A 670 7.62 -11.32 -12.82
N ALA A 671 8.26 -11.90 -13.84
CA ALA A 671 9.63 -12.41 -13.73
C ALA A 671 10.63 -11.31 -13.37
N PHE A 672 10.49 -10.11 -13.94
CA PHE A 672 11.31 -8.97 -13.55
C PHE A 672 11.11 -8.60 -12.07
N SER A 673 9.85 -8.46 -11.63
CA SER A 673 9.51 -8.15 -10.24
C SER A 673 10.19 -9.12 -9.27
N ARG A 674 10.01 -10.43 -9.49
CA ARG A 674 10.64 -11.49 -8.71
C ARG A 674 12.16 -11.40 -8.71
N ASN A 675 12.78 -11.35 -9.89
CA ASN A 675 14.23 -11.38 -10.00
C ASN A 675 14.91 -10.20 -9.29
N GLN A 676 14.29 -9.01 -9.29
CA GLN A 676 14.85 -7.86 -8.57
C GLN A 676 14.76 -8.04 -7.05
N ILE A 677 13.65 -8.58 -6.53
CA ILE A 677 13.51 -8.83 -5.09
C ILE A 677 14.40 -9.99 -4.63
N ASP A 678 14.52 -11.05 -5.42
CA ASP A 678 15.42 -12.16 -5.13
C ASP A 678 16.88 -11.68 -5.11
N TYR A 679 17.28 -10.81 -6.04
CA TYR A 679 18.58 -10.16 -6.01
C TYR A 679 18.81 -9.40 -4.70
N ILE A 680 17.83 -8.59 -4.27
CA ILE A 680 17.89 -7.82 -3.02
C ILE A 680 18.03 -8.75 -1.80
N LEU A 681 17.33 -9.89 -1.80
CA LEU A 681 17.33 -10.83 -0.68
C LEU A 681 18.56 -11.75 -0.65
N GLY A 682 19.30 -11.87 -1.74
CA GLY A 682 20.61 -12.52 -1.76
C GLY A 682 20.90 -13.43 -2.95
N ASP A 683 19.97 -13.56 -3.90
CA ASP A 683 20.21 -14.26 -5.17
C ASP A 683 21.00 -13.37 -6.13
N ASN A 684 22.25 -13.12 -5.76
CA ASN A 684 23.19 -12.32 -6.53
C ASN A 684 24.59 -12.96 -6.49
N PRO A 685 25.49 -12.59 -7.43
CA PRO A 685 26.85 -13.13 -7.47
C PRO A 685 27.67 -12.91 -6.19
N ALA A 686 27.33 -11.90 -5.39
CA ALA A 686 27.98 -11.64 -4.10
C ALA A 686 27.43 -12.51 -2.95
N GLN A 687 26.32 -13.25 -3.16
CA GLN A 687 25.62 -14.07 -2.17
C GLN A 687 25.32 -13.28 -0.89
N GLN A 688 24.93 -12.01 -1.07
CA GLN A 688 24.77 -11.01 -0.03
C GLN A 688 23.33 -10.51 -0.03
N SER A 689 22.63 -10.61 1.10
CA SER A 689 21.39 -9.87 1.28
C SER A 689 21.71 -8.39 1.41
N TYR A 690 20.87 -7.53 0.82
CA TYR A 690 20.93 -6.08 1.02
C TYR A 690 19.92 -5.57 2.04
N VAL A 691 19.27 -6.49 2.77
CA VAL A 691 18.31 -6.16 3.83
C VAL A 691 18.94 -6.50 5.17
N ALA A 692 19.06 -5.52 6.05
CA ALA A 692 19.69 -5.68 7.35
C ALA A 692 18.97 -6.77 8.17
N GLY A 693 19.74 -7.77 8.60
CA GLY A 693 19.26 -8.89 9.39
C GLY A 693 18.54 -9.99 8.62
N ILE A 694 18.58 -10.03 7.28
CA ILE A 694 18.02 -11.13 6.47
C ILE A 694 19.14 -12.01 5.91
N GLY A 695 18.97 -13.33 6.02
CA GLY A 695 19.93 -14.30 5.51
C GLY A 695 21.27 -14.35 6.28
N ALA A 696 22.22 -15.13 5.76
CA ALA A 696 23.48 -15.39 6.46
C ALA A 696 24.52 -14.27 6.33
N SER A 697 24.40 -13.43 5.30
CA SER A 697 25.28 -12.28 5.04
C SER A 697 24.40 -11.08 4.72
N PHE A 698 24.43 -10.07 5.58
CA PHE A 698 23.60 -8.86 5.52
C PHE A 698 24.39 -7.62 5.98
N PRO A 699 23.94 -6.39 5.68
CA PRO A 699 24.59 -5.15 6.11
C PRO A 699 24.57 -5.00 7.63
N LYS A 700 25.74 -4.78 8.24
CA LYS A 700 25.90 -4.62 9.70
C LYS A 700 26.20 -3.19 10.09
N ASN A 701 26.68 -2.37 9.18
CA ASN A 701 27.14 -1.01 9.44
C ASN A 701 26.32 0.02 8.65
N VAL A 702 24.99 -0.11 8.66
CA VAL A 702 24.11 0.85 7.98
C VAL A 702 24.33 2.27 8.51
N HIS A 703 24.23 3.27 7.63
CA HIS A 703 24.31 4.69 7.95
C HIS A 703 23.05 5.10 8.73
N HIS A 704 23.04 4.84 10.03
CA HIS A 704 21.87 5.12 10.87
C HIS A 704 22.26 5.50 12.29
N ARG A 705 21.90 6.71 12.71
CA ARG A 705 22.34 7.31 13.98
C ARG A 705 21.93 6.47 15.20
N ALA A 706 20.65 6.15 15.35
CA ALA A 706 20.16 5.42 16.53
C ALA A 706 20.73 3.99 16.59
N ALA A 707 20.61 3.22 15.50
CA ALA A 707 21.19 1.89 15.38
C ALA A 707 22.72 1.83 15.60
N SER A 708 23.46 2.90 15.28
CA SER A 708 24.92 2.90 15.45
C SER A 708 25.35 2.72 16.91
N GLY A 709 24.60 3.27 17.88
CA GLY A 709 24.99 3.28 19.29
C GLY A 709 26.20 4.18 19.63
N THR A 710 26.75 4.92 18.65
CA THR A 710 27.95 5.74 18.85
C THR A 710 27.64 7.24 18.74
N THR A 711 28.57 8.08 19.21
CA THR A 711 28.49 9.54 19.01
C THR A 711 29.38 10.04 17.87
N LYS A 712 29.96 9.13 17.07
CA LYS A 712 30.87 9.44 15.96
C LYS A 712 30.65 8.45 14.84
N ILE A 713 30.24 8.95 13.67
CA ILE A 713 30.06 8.13 12.48
C ILE A 713 31.32 7.31 12.12
N THR A 714 32.51 7.85 12.37
CA THR A 714 33.81 7.24 12.07
C THR A 714 34.31 6.23 13.10
N ASP A 715 33.52 5.89 14.12
CA ASP A 715 33.89 4.83 15.06
C ASP A 715 34.07 3.49 14.32
N PRO A 716 35.20 2.76 14.46
CA PRO A 716 35.37 1.50 13.74
C PRO A 716 34.51 0.36 14.29
N ALA A 717 33.85 0.53 15.45
CA ALA A 717 32.95 -0.48 15.99
C ALA A 717 31.73 -0.69 15.06
N PRO A 718 31.25 -1.94 14.93
CA PRO A 718 29.98 -2.22 14.28
C PRO A 718 28.84 -1.45 14.92
N ASN A 719 27.71 -1.32 14.22
CA ASN A 719 26.50 -0.79 14.84
C ASN A 719 26.13 -1.62 16.06
N GLU A 720 25.77 -0.93 17.16
CA GLU A 720 25.34 -1.60 18.39
C GLU A 720 24.05 -2.40 18.18
N TYR A 721 23.18 -1.93 17.29
CA TYR A 721 21.90 -2.56 16.99
C TYR A 721 21.79 -2.91 15.51
N VAL A 722 21.23 -4.08 15.22
CA VAL A 722 20.81 -4.44 13.86
C VAL A 722 19.50 -3.74 13.57
N LEU A 723 19.47 -2.93 12.52
CA LEU A 723 18.26 -2.26 12.05
C LEU A 723 17.45 -3.23 11.17
N HIS A 724 16.82 -4.22 11.79
CA HIS A 724 16.12 -5.29 11.09
C HIS A 724 15.16 -4.77 10.01
N GLY A 725 15.27 -5.34 8.81
CA GLY A 725 14.40 -5.04 7.67
C GLY A 725 14.81 -3.83 6.83
N ALA A 726 15.81 -3.05 7.25
CA ALA A 726 16.23 -1.89 6.48
C ALA A 726 16.91 -2.29 5.18
N LEU A 727 16.37 -1.83 4.05
CA LEU A 727 16.99 -1.96 2.74
C LEU A 727 18.05 -0.88 2.58
N VAL A 728 19.30 -1.28 2.33
CA VAL A 728 20.39 -0.33 2.07
C VAL A 728 20.35 0.21 0.65
N GLY A 729 21.10 1.29 0.39
CA GLY A 729 21.18 1.88 -0.94
C GLY A 729 21.69 0.92 -2.03
N GLY A 730 22.68 0.09 -1.69
CA GLY A 730 23.16 -1.01 -2.53
C GLY A 730 24.39 -0.69 -3.38
N PRO A 731 24.60 -1.43 -4.49
CA PRO A 731 25.77 -1.23 -5.35
C PRO A 731 25.86 0.19 -5.93
N ARG A 732 27.04 0.80 -5.82
CA ARG A 732 27.36 2.15 -6.32
C ARG A 732 27.60 2.25 -7.82
N LEU A 733 27.76 1.11 -8.48
CA LEU A 733 27.95 0.97 -9.92
C LEU A 733 27.11 -0.24 -10.36
N PRO A 734 26.80 -0.37 -11.66
CA PRO A 734 26.16 -1.56 -12.22
C PRO A 734 27.13 -2.77 -12.25
N HIS A 735 27.59 -3.18 -11.08
CA HIS A 735 28.51 -4.29 -10.85
C HIS A 735 28.25 -4.94 -9.49
N ASP A 736 28.10 -6.27 -9.45
CA ASP A 736 27.58 -6.99 -8.27
C ASP A 736 28.45 -6.89 -7.01
N PHE A 737 29.73 -6.59 -7.17
CA PHE A 737 30.68 -6.41 -6.07
C PHE A 737 30.94 -4.93 -5.73
N SER A 738 30.13 -4.00 -6.26
CA SER A 738 30.28 -2.55 -6.04
C SER A 738 29.56 -2.06 -4.78
N TYR A 739 29.54 -2.87 -3.73
CA TYR A 739 28.93 -2.55 -2.44
C TYR A 739 29.96 -2.78 -1.32
N THR A 740 30.01 -1.86 -0.35
CA THR A 740 30.86 -1.99 0.83
C THR A 740 30.04 -1.67 2.08
N ASP A 741 30.06 -2.55 3.07
CA ASP A 741 29.35 -2.36 4.33
C ASP A 741 30.10 -1.41 5.28
N GLU A 742 30.12 -0.13 4.91
CA GLU A 742 30.74 0.96 5.67
C GLU A 742 29.72 2.03 6.07
N ARG A 743 29.65 2.34 7.36
CA ARG A 743 28.70 3.34 7.90
C ARG A 743 28.90 4.75 7.35
N THR A 744 30.11 5.07 6.93
CA THR A 744 30.44 6.36 6.31
C THR A 744 30.01 6.44 4.84
N ASP A 745 29.68 5.31 4.21
CA ASP A 745 29.18 5.26 2.84
C ASP A 745 27.67 5.48 2.79
N PHE A 746 27.23 6.73 2.90
CA PHE A 746 25.82 7.13 2.77
C PHE A 746 25.25 6.92 1.35
N LEU A 747 26.03 6.43 0.38
CA LEU A 747 25.52 6.09 -0.94
C LEU A 747 25.05 4.63 -0.95
N GLY A 748 25.96 3.72 -0.57
CA GLY A 748 25.68 2.29 -0.56
C GLY A 748 24.96 1.80 0.70
N ASN A 749 25.16 2.48 1.84
CA ASN A 749 24.76 2.00 3.17
C ASN A 749 23.72 2.90 3.88
N GLU A 750 23.20 3.94 3.22
CA GLU A 750 22.01 4.66 3.70
C GLU A 750 20.78 3.76 3.68
N VAL A 751 19.84 4.06 4.57
CA VAL A 751 18.55 3.42 4.72
C VAL A 751 17.50 4.52 4.86
N ALA A 752 16.32 4.37 4.27
CA ALA A 752 15.28 5.39 4.31
C ALA A 752 13.87 4.81 4.19
N LEU A 753 12.87 5.57 4.63
CA LEU A 753 11.46 5.18 4.51
C LEU A 753 11.11 4.80 3.08
N ASP A 754 11.53 5.62 2.11
CA ASP A 754 11.19 5.44 0.70
C ASP A 754 11.94 4.26 0.06
N PHE A 755 13.05 3.82 0.66
CA PHE A 755 13.76 2.63 0.21
C PHE A 755 12.94 1.37 0.49
N ASN A 756 12.33 1.30 1.67
CA ASN A 756 11.53 0.16 2.08
C ASN A 756 10.10 0.16 1.50
N ALA A 757 9.58 1.30 1.03
CA ALA A 757 8.15 1.43 0.70
C ALA A 757 7.71 0.50 -0.44
N GLY A 758 8.28 0.63 -1.64
CA GLY A 758 8.00 -0.27 -2.75
C GLY A 758 8.47 -1.70 -2.48
N PHE A 759 9.62 -1.86 -1.82
CA PHE A 759 10.15 -3.16 -1.41
C PHE A 759 9.15 -3.97 -0.58
N THR A 760 8.50 -3.35 0.41
CA THR A 760 7.51 -4.00 1.29
C THR A 760 6.33 -4.53 0.48
N GLY A 761 5.79 -3.72 -0.44
CA GLY A 761 4.69 -4.14 -1.31
C GLY A 761 5.08 -5.30 -2.24
N ALA A 762 6.29 -5.26 -2.81
CA ALA A 762 6.80 -6.34 -3.67
C ALA A 762 7.04 -7.64 -2.90
N VAL A 763 7.57 -7.57 -1.68
CA VAL A 763 7.75 -8.75 -0.83
C VAL A 763 6.40 -9.33 -0.41
N ALA A 764 5.42 -8.50 -0.06
CA ALA A 764 4.07 -8.96 0.28
C ALA A 764 3.41 -9.70 -0.90
N ARG A 765 3.55 -9.16 -2.13
CA ARG A 765 3.12 -9.82 -3.35
C ARG A 765 3.73 -11.22 -3.49
N LEU A 766 5.06 -11.33 -3.40
CA LEU A 766 5.77 -12.59 -3.58
C LEU A 766 5.46 -13.59 -2.46
N TYR A 767 5.29 -13.11 -1.22
CA TYR A 767 4.78 -13.94 -0.13
C TYR A 767 3.39 -14.50 -0.45
N GLY A 768 2.47 -13.69 -0.99
CA GLY A 768 1.15 -14.16 -1.39
C GLY A 768 1.18 -15.21 -2.51
N GLN A 769 2.22 -15.21 -3.34
CA GLN A 769 2.38 -16.15 -4.45
C GLN A 769 3.09 -17.45 -4.03
N ASP A 770 4.15 -17.35 -3.24
CA ASP A 770 5.06 -18.47 -2.98
C ASP A 770 5.23 -18.80 -1.48
N GLY A 771 4.62 -18.02 -0.59
CA GLY A 771 4.80 -18.12 0.85
C GLY A 771 6.19 -17.63 1.29
N GLY A 772 6.75 -18.31 2.28
CA GLY A 772 8.04 -17.97 2.89
C GLY A 772 7.98 -18.16 4.40
N GLY A 773 9.12 -18.51 5.01
CA GLY A 773 9.17 -18.74 6.45
C GLY A 773 8.82 -17.48 7.24
N LEU A 774 7.89 -17.61 8.18
CA LEU A 774 7.61 -16.58 9.18
C LEU A 774 8.38 -16.89 10.46
N LEU A 775 8.90 -15.85 11.10
CA LEU A 775 9.40 -15.94 12.46
C LEU A 775 8.21 -16.02 13.43
N SER A 776 8.38 -16.76 14.53
CA SER A 776 7.41 -16.72 15.63
C SER A 776 7.47 -15.36 16.35
N ASP A 777 6.42 -15.02 17.08
CA ASP A 777 6.38 -13.79 17.88
C ASP A 777 7.53 -13.74 18.90
N GLU A 778 7.88 -14.87 19.51
CA GLU A 778 9.02 -14.94 20.42
C GLU A 778 10.34 -14.66 19.72
N ALA A 779 10.51 -15.13 18.49
CA ALA A 779 11.68 -14.85 17.68
C ALA A 779 11.74 -13.36 17.29
N LEU A 780 10.62 -12.77 16.86
CA LEU A 780 10.54 -11.32 16.56
C LEU A 780 10.85 -10.46 17.78
N ILE A 781 10.31 -10.80 18.95
CA ILE A 781 10.61 -10.12 20.21
C ILE A 781 12.09 -10.31 20.60
N ALA A 782 12.68 -11.47 20.35
CA ALA A 782 14.09 -11.71 20.65
C ALA A 782 15.04 -10.83 19.81
N LEU A 783 14.68 -10.57 18.54
CA LEU A 783 15.46 -9.69 17.65
C LEU A 783 15.55 -8.25 18.16
N SER A 784 14.56 -7.81 18.93
CA SER A 784 14.50 -6.42 19.40
C SER A 784 15.18 -6.19 20.76
N GLN A 785 15.63 -7.24 21.45
CA GLN A 785 16.32 -7.16 22.74
C GLN A 785 17.83 -6.96 22.57
N PRO A 786 18.47 -6.02 23.30
CA PRO A 786 19.92 -5.84 23.24
C PRO A 786 20.68 -7.10 23.70
N GLY A 787 21.58 -7.62 22.87
CA GLY A 787 22.56 -8.65 23.25
C GLY A 787 22.16 -10.12 23.02
N LEU A 788 21.10 -10.39 22.24
CA LEU A 788 20.71 -11.75 21.82
C LEU A 788 20.92 -12.01 20.30
N SER A 789 21.88 -11.36 19.66
CA SER A 789 22.29 -11.75 18.30
C SER A 789 23.44 -12.77 18.39
N ASP A 790 23.08 -14.06 18.51
CA ASP A 790 23.87 -15.24 18.07
C ASP A 790 23.43 -16.48 18.88
N VAL A 791 22.19 -16.95 18.71
CA VAL A 791 21.87 -18.35 19.01
C VAL A 791 20.92 -18.93 17.95
N ALA A 792 21.55 -19.60 16.99
CA ALA A 792 21.09 -20.70 16.13
C ALA A 792 19.91 -20.45 15.17
#